data_AF-A0A099Y0T5-F1
#
_entry.id   AF-A0A099Y0T5-F1
#
_cell.length_a   1.000
_cell.length_b   1.000
_cell.length_c   1.000
_cell.angle_alpha   90.00
_cell.angle_beta   90.00
_cell.angle_gamma   90.00
#
_symmetry.space_group_name_H-M   'P 1'
#
loop_
_entity.id
_entity.type
_entity.pdbx_description
1 polymer ?
#
loop_
_entity_poly.entity_id
_entity_poly.type
_entity_poly.pdbx_seq_one_letter_code
_entity_poly.pdbx_strand_id
1 'polypeptide(L)'
;MNVTSYSKKIKMSEIKILLISSFFLLLGNKIHAQHLWYENQTETENITFTRTVDGTFTTDESNPDVSGINTNTTSSKFVRDANVTRGFTYFDLYTPLTTASKYTVKLKAYTDVATSDLSSEPNRLRIYLQNTTTGDFKQITKTFTVGQAWEDFSFVFEATDFTTEGLGSGGYNKMYIGYGNGQESTSEINYYIDQIHGSIPQVPLDEVLKGSWGGRFYVRAGEDLDEYVDNKGYDYIAGAQEIADSYPTMGHVITNGTNNANAQLWSLRTNPNVDAVMGATGSVVDEEFVPSLANEQIIIDVIDIFKNSGKKVILYVNTQSPANRATAAGAVAWNNYVDTYFAGDGHAAWMNYCEGYVKRFTEIGVDGYWFDSFGSYNINNSLGNADVASTTEQRAEFVEMIRNAASNATITTNIDKDSFVDENGDFILVDTDGIDESVGIDGVDDDPNRDYAIIKMTATNPWSDFTAGHITPLGQGAPPNSWAYEEFTVTDIEESSISIYENEKQALKHLFLPIRSTWSSERSDLMFDNEQAYRFAKRITDAGGSVTFSNTTATDGTTSEDEVEILTFMDQQFAINADATVYERPEGAFLVGEEVLSTATNVLEDFSLKVFPNPVKDVFSLTEEVVSGILYNTFGAKSYEFNNQYENIDISNLSSGLYLLQVNYKDGRKEHLKLLKE
;
A
#
# COMPACT_ATOMS: atom_id res chain seq x y z
N MET A 1 35.39 9.72 -86.27
CA MET A 1 35.48 8.27 -85.94
C MET A 1 36.55 8.09 -84.87
N ASN A 2 36.25 7.23 -83.91
CA ASN A 2 37.06 6.70 -82.81
C ASN A 2 37.13 7.47 -81.48
N VAL A 3 36.69 6.71 -80.48
CA VAL A 3 36.51 6.93 -79.05
C VAL A 3 37.72 6.33 -78.30
N THR A 4 37.82 6.65 -77.00
CA THR A 4 38.68 6.14 -75.89
C THR A 4 39.96 6.93 -75.64
N SER A 5 40.36 7.25 -74.41
CA SER A 5 39.88 6.95 -73.04
C SER A 5 40.54 7.96 -72.09
N TYR A 6 39.81 8.52 -71.11
CA TYR A 6 40.39 9.26 -69.97
C TYR A 6 39.97 8.57 -68.68
N SER A 7 40.90 7.86 -68.02
CA SER A 7 40.72 7.42 -66.64
C SER A 7 41.03 8.59 -65.71
N LYS A 8 40.03 9.09 -64.96
CA LYS A 8 40.22 10.08 -63.91
C LYS A 8 40.33 9.34 -62.57
N LYS A 9 41.54 9.28 -62.01
CA LYS A 9 41.81 8.86 -60.63
C LYS A 9 41.06 9.80 -59.68
N ILE A 10 40.07 9.29 -58.96
CA ILE A 10 39.43 9.98 -57.84
C ILE A 10 40.35 9.83 -56.62
N LYS A 11 40.65 10.95 -55.94
CA LYS A 11 41.51 11.00 -54.75
C LYS A 11 40.84 10.28 -53.57
N MET A 12 41.50 9.27 -53.02
CA MET A 12 41.06 8.51 -51.83
C MET A 12 40.83 9.36 -50.56
N SER A 13 41.23 10.64 -50.54
CA SER A 13 41.02 11.53 -49.39
C SER A 13 39.59 12.07 -49.28
N GLU A 14 38.85 12.21 -50.38
CA GLU A 14 37.46 12.69 -50.36
C GLU A 14 36.47 11.57 -49.99
N ILE A 15 36.82 10.31 -50.28
CA ILE A 15 36.01 9.13 -49.94
C ILE A 15 36.05 8.85 -48.42
N LYS A 16 37.16 9.14 -47.72
CA LYS A 16 37.24 8.97 -46.26
C LYS A 16 36.41 10.00 -45.49
N ILE A 17 36.26 11.23 -46.00
CA ILE A 17 35.45 12.26 -45.34
C ILE A 17 33.95 12.00 -45.55
N LEU A 18 33.53 11.50 -46.71
CA LEU A 18 32.13 11.08 -46.92
C LEU A 18 31.74 9.82 -46.11
N LEU A 19 32.67 8.87 -45.91
CA LEU A 19 32.41 7.69 -45.08
C LEU A 19 32.35 8.03 -43.58
N ILE A 20 33.14 8.99 -43.11
CA ILE A 20 33.10 9.43 -41.70
C ILE A 20 31.85 10.29 -41.42
N SER A 21 31.41 11.15 -42.36
CA SER A 21 30.12 11.85 -42.21
C SER A 21 28.90 10.93 -42.34
N SER A 22 29.00 9.83 -43.11
CA SER A 22 27.92 8.82 -43.15
C SER A 22 27.87 7.95 -41.90
N PHE A 23 29.01 7.76 -41.20
CA PHE A 23 29.06 7.04 -39.92
C PHE A 23 28.55 7.89 -38.74
N PHE A 24 28.72 9.21 -38.78
CA PHE A 24 28.15 10.12 -37.78
C PHE A 24 26.65 10.42 -37.98
N LEU A 25 26.10 10.23 -39.19
CA LEU A 25 24.65 10.31 -39.43
C LEU A 25 23.90 9.04 -39.01
N LEU A 26 24.59 7.93 -38.77
CA LEU A 26 24.01 6.67 -38.26
C LEU A 26 23.98 6.59 -36.71
N LEU A 27 24.55 7.58 -36.01
CA LEU A 27 24.56 7.67 -34.54
C LEU A 27 23.44 8.57 -33.97
N GLY A 28 22.51 9.05 -34.81
CA GLY A 28 21.47 10.02 -34.44
C GLY A 28 20.09 9.45 -34.08
N ASN A 29 19.84 8.15 -34.29
CA ASN A 29 18.58 7.53 -33.88
C ASN A 29 18.89 6.53 -32.78
N LYS A 30 18.87 6.96 -31.51
CA LYS A 30 18.64 6.02 -30.41
C LYS A 30 17.30 5.35 -30.70
N ILE A 31 17.32 4.10 -31.13
CA ILE A 31 16.12 3.26 -31.10
C ILE A 31 15.79 3.14 -29.62
N HIS A 32 14.75 3.83 -29.16
CA HIS A 32 14.25 3.62 -27.81
C HIS A 32 13.91 2.14 -27.68
N ALA A 33 14.43 1.50 -26.62
CA ALA A 33 14.06 0.13 -26.29
C ALA A 33 12.54 0.03 -26.22
N GLN A 34 11.99 -1.05 -26.75
CA GLN A 34 10.57 -1.37 -26.65
C GLN A 34 10.44 -2.48 -25.62
N HIS A 35 9.61 -2.24 -24.61
CA HIS A 35 9.37 -3.14 -23.49
C HIS A 35 7.99 -3.74 -23.65
N LEU A 36 7.88 -5.06 -23.48
CA LEU A 36 6.60 -5.75 -23.51
C LEU A 36 5.80 -5.35 -22.26
N TRP A 37 4.67 -4.69 -22.47
CA TRP A 37 3.77 -4.24 -21.41
C TRP A 37 2.68 -5.27 -21.15
N TYR A 38 2.11 -5.86 -22.20
CA TYR A 38 1.00 -6.80 -22.06
C TYR A 38 0.96 -7.81 -23.22
N GLU A 39 0.87 -9.10 -22.89
CA GLU A 39 0.73 -10.23 -23.83
C GLU A 39 0.20 -11.50 -23.13
N ASN A 40 -0.77 -12.18 -23.75
CA ASN A 40 -1.40 -13.37 -23.17
C ASN A 40 -0.53 -14.63 -23.28
N GLN A 41 0.22 -14.79 -24.38
CA GLN A 41 0.97 -16.02 -24.67
C GLN A 41 2.04 -16.36 -23.62
N THR A 42 2.62 -15.33 -22.99
CA THR A 42 3.64 -15.44 -21.94
C THR A 42 3.11 -14.98 -20.59
N GLU A 43 1.80 -14.76 -20.44
CA GLU A 43 1.17 -14.24 -19.22
C GLU A 43 1.85 -12.95 -18.72
N THR A 44 2.23 -12.07 -19.64
CA THR A 44 2.88 -10.80 -19.30
C THR A 44 1.84 -9.73 -19.04
N GLU A 45 1.76 -9.25 -17.80
CA GLU A 45 0.85 -8.17 -17.36
C GLU A 45 1.63 -7.08 -16.61
N ASN A 46 2.50 -6.37 -17.34
CA ASN A 46 3.22 -5.21 -16.81
C ASN A 46 2.39 -3.91 -16.92
N ILE A 47 1.10 -3.98 -17.23
CA ILE A 47 0.12 -2.90 -17.11
C ILE A 47 -1.20 -3.55 -16.72
N THR A 48 -1.97 -2.96 -15.81
CA THR A 48 -3.18 -3.62 -15.26
C THR A 48 -4.41 -3.25 -16.05
N PHE A 49 -5.15 -4.23 -16.56
CA PHE A 49 -6.49 -3.97 -17.09
C PHE A 49 -7.44 -3.56 -15.94
N THR A 50 -8.14 -2.43 -16.07
CA THR A 50 -9.01 -1.93 -15.00
C THR A 50 -10.50 -2.01 -15.29
N ARG A 51 -10.92 -1.61 -16.50
CA ARG A 51 -12.34 -1.60 -16.88
C ARG A 51 -12.54 -1.45 -18.39
N THR A 52 -13.79 -1.63 -18.81
CA THR A 52 -14.27 -1.28 -20.15
C THR A 52 -15.40 -0.25 -20.14
N VAL A 53 -15.71 0.30 -21.31
CA VAL A 53 -16.91 1.12 -21.58
C VAL A 53 -17.44 0.75 -22.96
N ASP A 54 -18.76 0.63 -23.09
CA ASP A 54 -19.47 0.39 -24.36
C ASP A 54 -18.93 -0.84 -25.13
N GLY A 55 -18.64 -1.90 -24.36
CA GLY A 55 -18.14 -3.18 -24.83
C GLY A 55 -17.55 -4.05 -23.71
N THR A 56 -17.19 -5.28 -24.07
CA THR A 56 -16.64 -6.30 -23.16
C THR A 56 -15.23 -6.69 -23.58
N PHE A 57 -14.28 -6.77 -22.64
CA PHE A 57 -12.91 -7.20 -22.87
C PHE A 57 -12.68 -8.56 -22.22
N THR A 58 -12.13 -9.52 -22.98
CA THR A 58 -11.74 -10.84 -22.47
C THR A 58 -10.29 -11.13 -22.84
N THR A 59 -9.61 -11.90 -21.98
CA THR A 59 -8.22 -12.34 -22.17
C THR A 59 -8.19 -13.81 -22.60
N ASP A 60 -7.02 -14.28 -23.05
CA ASP A 60 -6.75 -15.69 -23.38
C ASP A 60 -7.68 -16.31 -24.43
N GLU A 61 -8.24 -15.46 -25.31
CA GLU A 61 -9.07 -15.91 -26.42
C GLU A 61 -8.22 -16.53 -27.53
N SER A 62 -8.78 -17.50 -28.25
CA SER A 62 -8.11 -18.08 -29.42
C SER A 62 -7.80 -16.99 -30.45
N ASN A 63 -6.55 -16.91 -30.87
CA ASN A 63 -6.14 -15.96 -31.91
C ASN A 63 -6.91 -16.24 -33.22
N PRO A 64 -7.62 -15.24 -33.81
CA PRO A 64 -8.45 -15.42 -35.00
C PRO A 64 -7.65 -15.79 -36.26
N ASP A 65 -6.35 -15.46 -36.32
CA ASP A 65 -5.45 -15.80 -37.42
C ASP A 65 -4.00 -15.90 -36.95
N VAL A 66 -3.53 -17.13 -36.70
CA VAL A 66 -2.14 -17.43 -36.33
C VAL A 66 -1.19 -17.50 -37.53
N SER A 67 -1.70 -17.39 -38.76
CA SER A 67 -0.88 -17.46 -39.98
C SER A 67 -0.28 -16.12 -40.40
N GLY A 68 -0.78 -15.03 -39.80
CA GLY A 68 -0.35 -13.65 -40.05
C GLY A 68 0.87 -13.22 -39.22
N ILE A 69 0.96 -11.92 -38.95
CA ILE A 69 2.08 -11.33 -38.19
C ILE A 69 2.00 -11.61 -36.68
N ASN A 70 0.82 -11.92 -36.15
CA ASN A 70 0.66 -12.37 -34.78
C ASN A 70 0.57 -13.90 -34.76
N THR A 71 1.65 -14.55 -34.36
CA THR A 71 1.74 -16.02 -34.30
C THR A 71 1.37 -16.60 -32.94
N ASN A 72 1.01 -15.76 -31.97
CA ASN A 72 0.59 -16.22 -30.64
C ASN A 72 -0.70 -17.04 -30.75
N THR A 73 -0.82 -18.09 -29.95
CA THR A 73 -2.02 -18.95 -29.99
C THR A 73 -3.21 -18.31 -29.29
N THR A 74 -2.94 -17.42 -28.33
CA THR A 74 -3.93 -16.64 -27.58
C THR A 74 -3.73 -15.14 -27.80
N SER A 75 -4.81 -14.38 -27.66
CA SER A 75 -4.83 -12.90 -27.76
C SER A 75 -6.00 -12.34 -26.95
N SER A 76 -6.04 -11.03 -26.71
CA SER A 76 -7.17 -10.41 -26.00
C SER A 76 -8.21 -9.91 -26.99
N LYS A 77 -9.48 -9.98 -26.59
CA LYS A 77 -10.61 -9.63 -27.44
C LYS A 77 -11.42 -8.53 -26.80
N PHE A 78 -11.82 -7.55 -27.61
CA PHE A 78 -12.81 -6.54 -27.26
C PHE A 78 -14.03 -6.69 -28.16
N VAL A 79 -15.18 -7.00 -27.56
CA VAL A 79 -16.48 -7.00 -28.23
C VAL A 79 -17.10 -5.63 -28.02
N ARG A 80 -17.17 -4.83 -29.08
CA ARG A 80 -17.82 -3.53 -29.04
C ARG A 80 -19.32 -3.70 -29.20
N ASP A 81 -20.11 -3.03 -28.35
CA ASP A 81 -21.57 -3.07 -28.39
C ASP A 81 -22.13 -2.47 -29.70
N ALA A 82 -23.32 -2.91 -30.12
CA ALA A 82 -24.04 -2.31 -31.24
C ALA A 82 -24.67 -0.96 -30.87
N ASN A 83 -24.84 -0.07 -31.85
CA ASN A 83 -25.50 1.25 -31.72
C ASN A 83 -24.84 2.22 -30.72
N VAL A 84 -23.53 2.07 -30.48
CA VAL A 84 -22.70 3.00 -29.71
C VAL A 84 -21.75 3.74 -30.64
N THR A 85 -21.20 4.88 -30.20
CA THR A 85 -20.22 5.66 -30.98
C THR A 85 -18.79 5.54 -30.46
N ARG A 86 -18.58 4.78 -29.38
CA ARG A 86 -17.28 4.57 -28.73
C ARG A 86 -17.22 3.18 -28.09
N GLY A 87 -16.03 2.70 -27.81
CA GLY A 87 -15.75 1.51 -27.01
C GLY A 87 -14.33 1.63 -26.46
N PHE A 88 -14.12 1.28 -25.19
CA PHE A 88 -12.85 1.46 -24.52
C PHE A 88 -12.41 0.27 -23.66
N THR A 89 -11.10 0.04 -23.62
CA THR A 89 -10.39 -0.76 -22.61
C THR A 89 -9.38 0.14 -21.90
N TYR A 90 -9.35 0.11 -20.57
CA TYR A 90 -8.46 0.93 -19.75
C TYR A 90 -7.37 0.08 -19.10
N PHE A 91 -6.16 0.63 -19.07
CA PHE A 91 -4.98 0.05 -18.43
C PHE A 91 -4.30 1.08 -17.54
N ASP A 92 -3.95 0.69 -16.32
CA ASP A 92 -3.10 1.50 -15.45
C ASP A 92 -1.63 1.26 -15.78
N LEU A 93 -0.84 2.34 -15.74
CA LEU A 93 0.60 2.30 -15.94
C LEU A 93 1.29 2.30 -14.57
N TYR A 94 2.06 1.25 -14.26
CA TYR A 94 2.89 1.20 -13.07
C TYR A 94 3.98 2.27 -13.06
N THR A 95 4.49 2.66 -14.22
CA THR A 95 5.46 3.76 -14.34
C THR A 95 4.81 4.91 -15.10
N PRO A 96 4.30 5.95 -14.40
CA PRO A 96 3.71 7.11 -15.05
C PRO A 96 4.72 7.89 -15.90
N LEU A 97 4.22 8.58 -16.92
CA LEU A 97 5.06 9.43 -17.77
C LEU A 97 5.19 10.81 -17.13
N THR A 98 6.35 11.09 -16.55
CA THR A 98 6.64 12.32 -15.79
C THR A 98 7.60 13.26 -16.49
N THR A 99 8.26 12.81 -17.56
CA THR A 99 9.22 13.63 -18.31
C THR A 99 8.70 13.96 -19.71
N ALA A 100 8.87 15.20 -20.16
CA ALA A 100 8.60 15.60 -21.54
C ALA A 100 9.58 14.89 -22.48
N SER A 101 9.14 13.80 -23.08
CA SER A 101 9.97 12.94 -23.93
C SER A 101 9.12 12.31 -25.03
N LYS A 102 9.79 11.74 -26.02
CA LYS A 102 9.11 10.97 -27.05
C LYS A 102 8.75 9.60 -26.47
N TYR A 103 7.45 9.30 -26.42
CA TYR A 103 6.95 7.99 -26.03
C TYR A 103 6.33 7.28 -27.22
N THR A 104 6.49 5.97 -27.28
CA THR A 104 5.92 5.16 -28.36
C THR A 104 5.23 3.95 -27.77
N VAL A 105 3.94 3.81 -28.06
CA VAL A 105 3.15 2.61 -27.78
C VAL A 105 2.96 1.85 -29.09
N LYS A 106 3.22 0.56 -29.07
CA LYS A 106 2.97 -0.35 -30.20
C LYS A 106 2.05 -1.47 -29.75
N LEU A 107 1.23 -1.97 -30.67
CA LEU A 107 0.50 -3.20 -30.45
C LEU A 107 0.16 -3.84 -31.80
N LYS A 108 -0.13 -5.14 -31.77
CA LYS A 108 -0.79 -5.82 -32.87
C LYS A 108 -2.28 -5.76 -32.65
N ALA A 109 -3.04 -5.44 -33.70
CA ALA A 109 -4.49 -5.45 -33.62
C ALA A 109 -5.12 -6.10 -34.85
N TYR A 110 -6.30 -6.66 -34.66
CA TYR A 110 -7.13 -7.29 -35.68
C TYR A 110 -8.57 -6.80 -35.50
N THR A 111 -9.31 -6.66 -36.59
CA THR A 111 -10.76 -6.42 -36.57
C THR A 111 -11.47 -7.46 -37.43
N ASP A 112 -12.63 -7.94 -36.99
CA ASP A 112 -13.44 -8.89 -37.74
C ASP A 112 -14.25 -8.29 -38.90
N VAL A 113 -14.26 -6.95 -39.01
CA VAL A 113 -14.82 -6.22 -40.15
C VAL A 113 -14.08 -6.63 -41.43
N ALA A 114 -14.83 -6.95 -42.49
CA ALA A 114 -14.24 -7.29 -43.78
C ALA A 114 -13.56 -6.08 -44.43
N THR A 115 -12.47 -6.31 -45.17
CA THR A 115 -11.73 -5.22 -45.85
C THR A 115 -12.61 -4.35 -46.75
N SER A 116 -13.63 -4.94 -47.40
CA SER A 116 -14.59 -4.19 -48.24
C SER A 116 -15.44 -3.19 -47.45
N ASP A 117 -15.61 -3.43 -46.15
CA ASP A 117 -16.60 -2.76 -45.32
C ASP A 117 -15.94 -1.72 -44.39
N LEU A 118 -14.60 -1.69 -44.29
CA LEU A 118 -13.85 -0.71 -43.49
C LEU A 118 -14.13 0.76 -43.86
N SER A 119 -14.69 1.03 -45.04
CA SER A 119 -15.08 2.39 -45.44
C SER A 119 -16.43 2.85 -44.87
N SER A 120 -17.27 1.90 -44.46
CA SER A 120 -18.62 2.14 -43.91
C SER A 120 -18.76 1.72 -42.45
N GLU A 121 -17.91 0.83 -41.96
CA GLU A 121 -17.90 0.36 -40.57
C GLU A 121 -16.79 1.04 -39.74
N PRO A 122 -16.92 1.06 -38.40
CA PRO A 122 -15.86 1.51 -37.50
C PRO A 122 -14.54 0.80 -37.75
N ASN A 123 -13.50 1.59 -38.01
CA ASN A 123 -12.17 1.10 -38.39
C ASN A 123 -11.03 1.87 -37.72
N ARG A 124 -11.33 2.69 -36.72
CA ARG A 124 -10.35 3.48 -35.98
C ARG A 124 -9.80 2.70 -34.81
N LEU A 125 -8.51 2.90 -34.52
CA LEU A 125 -7.88 2.49 -33.28
C LEU A 125 -7.21 3.71 -32.66
N ARG A 126 -7.46 3.94 -31.38
CA ARG A 126 -6.91 5.09 -30.65
C ARG A 126 -6.16 4.65 -29.42
N ILE A 127 -5.00 5.24 -29.17
CA ILE A 127 -4.33 5.15 -27.88
C ILE A 127 -4.40 6.51 -27.22
N TYR A 128 -4.78 6.46 -25.94
CA TYR A 128 -4.82 7.60 -25.04
C TYR A 128 -3.79 7.40 -23.95
N LEU A 129 -3.10 8.47 -23.58
CA LEU A 129 -2.31 8.59 -22.36
C LEU A 129 -2.94 9.70 -21.54
N GLN A 130 -3.29 9.42 -20.29
CA GLN A 130 -3.98 10.33 -19.40
C GLN A 130 -3.29 10.42 -18.04
N ASN A 131 -3.20 11.63 -17.50
CA ASN A 131 -3.02 11.88 -16.08
C ASN A 131 -4.42 11.91 -15.43
N THR A 132 -4.72 10.94 -14.57
CA THR A 132 -6.04 10.85 -13.94
C THR A 132 -6.29 11.92 -12.88
N THR A 133 -5.23 12.50 -12.32
CA THR A 133 -5.30 13.54 -11.29
C THR A 133 -5.71 14.88 -11.88
N THR A 134 -5.04 15.31 -12.96
CA THR A 134 -5.32 16.60 -13.60
C THR A 134 -6.39 16.49 -14.69
N GLY A 135 -6.64 15.28 -15.18
CA GLY A 135 -7.50 15.03 -16.33
C GLY A 135 -6.82 15.29 -17.68
N ASP A 136 -5.56 15.76 -17.68
CA ASP A 136 -4.81 15.98 -18.92
C ASP A 136 -4.64 14.69 -19.68
N PHE A 137 -4.86 14.73 -20.99
CA PHE A 137 -4.69 13.56 -21.84
C PHE A 137 -4.20 13.94 -23.23
N LYS A 138 -3.52 12.99 -23.87
CA LYS A 138 -3.24 13.01 -25.29
C LYS A 138 -3.78 11.75 -25.94
N GLN A 139 -4.31 11.91 -27.15
CA GLN A 139 -4.73 10.79 -27.99
C GLN A 139 -4.03 10.80 -29.35
N ILE A 140 -3.80 9.62 -29.90
CA ILE A 140 -3.38 9.41 -31.29
C ILE A 140 -4.33 8.42 -31.94
N THR A 141 -4.84 8.77 -33.13
CA THR A 141 -5.74 7.90 -33.91
C THR A 141 -5.01 7.30 -35.10
N LYS A 142 -5.22 6.01 -35.32
CA LYS A 142 -4.87 5.26 -36.52
C LYS A 142 -6.14 4.58 -37.06
N THR A 143 -6.06 4.04 -38.27
CA THR A 143 -7.15 3.31 -38.92
C THR A 143 -6.61 2.00 -39.46
N PHE A 144 -7.41 0.94 -39.34
CA PHE A 144 -7.16 -0.32 -40.03
C PHE A 144 -7.14 -0.08 -41.55
N THR A 145 -6.17 -0.69 -42.22
CA THR A 145 -6.05 -0.68 -43.68
C THR A 145 -6.51 -2.01 -44.29
N VAL A 146 -6.54 -3.08 -43.49
CA VAL A 146 -7.00 -4.41 -43.89
C VAL A 146 -7.91 -4.96 -42.80
N GLY A 147 -9.05 -5.49 -43.22
CA GLY A 147 -10.01 -6.14 -42.34
C GLY A 147 -9.77 -7.65 -42.32
N GLN A 148 -10.05 -8.31 -41.21
CA GLN A 148 -9.82 -9.74 -41.00
C GLN A 148 -8.36 -10.17 -41.18
N ALA A 149 -7.42 -9.30 -40.79
CA ALA A 149 -5.99 -9.58 -40.73
C ALA A 149 -5.34 -8.80 -39.59
N TRP A 150 -4.23 -9.30 -39.06
CA TRP A 150 -3.43 -8.59 -38.06
C TRP A 150 -2.62 -7.46 -38.69
N GLU A 151 -2.62 -6.29 -38.04
CA GLU A 151 -1.80 -5.13 -38.40
C GLU A 151 -0.94 -4.68 -37.20
N ASP A 152 0.30 -4.26 -37.48
CA ASP A 152 1.17 -3.60 -36.50
C ASP A 152 0.82 -2.11 -36.41
N PHE A 153 0.43 -1.64 -35.23
CA PHE A 153 0.19 -0.23 -34.97
C PHE A 153 1.32 0.37 -34.15
N SER A 154 1.70 1.61 -34.48
CA SER A 154 2.64 2.41 -33.71
C SER A 154 2.09 3.82 -33.50
N PHE A 155 1.93 4.17 -32.23
CA PHE A 155 1.43 5.45 -31.73
C PHE A 155 2.59 6.21 -31.10
N VAL A 156 2.97 7.33 -31.71
CA VAL A 156 4.16 8.10 -31.33
C VAL A 156 3.72 9.43 -30.74
N PHE A 157 3.92 9.58 -29.44
CA PHE A 157 3.67 10.80 -28.68
C PHE A 157 4.97 11.60 -28.61
N GLU A 158 4.97 12.81 -29.15
CA GLU A 158 6.15 13.68 -29.14
C GLU A 158 6.24 14.42 -27.81
N ALA A 159 7.44 14.88 -27.41
CA ALA A 159 7.63 15.58 -26.14
C ALA A 159 6.70 16.80 -25.96
N THR A 160 6.34 17.46 -27.07
CA THR A 160 5.42 18.61 -27.09
C THR A 160 3.95 18.25 -26.93
N ASP A 161 3.60 16.96 -26.93
CA ASP A 161 2.23 16.51 -26.74
C ASP A 161 1.80 16.51 -25.26
N PHE A 162 2.75 16.65 -24.34
CA PHE A 162 2.53 16.63 -22.90
C PHE A 162 2.62 18.03 -22.31
N THR A 163 1.68 18.36 -21.43
CA THR A 163 1.65 19.62 -20.69
C THR A 163 2.55 19.54 -19.47
N THR A 164 3.06 20.67 -19.00
CA THR A 164 3.81 20.72 -17.73
C THR A 164 2.96 20.22 -16.55
N GLU A 165 1.67 20.57 -16.55
CA GLU A 165 0.71 20.15 -15.52
C GLU A 165 0.45 18.64 -15.55
N GLY A 166 0.21 18.05 -16.73
CA GLY A 166 -0.03 16.61 -16.89
C GLY A 166 1.21 15.75 -16.62
N LEU A 167 2.42 16.27 -16.87
CA LEU A 167 3.67 15.61 -16.47
C LEU A 167 3.95 15.74 -14.96
N GLY A 168 3.41 16.78 -14.32
CA GLY A 168 3.35 16.91 -12.86
C GLY A 168 2.23 16.07 -12.25
N SER A 169 2.01 16.22 -10.94
CA SER A 169 0.86 15.62 -10.23
C SER A 169 0.63 14.12 -10.49
N GLY A 170 1.71 13.33 -10.39
CA GLY A 170 1.67 11.87 -10.61
C GLY A 170 1.86 11.43 -12.07
N GLY A 171 2.01 12.36 -13.02
CA GLY A 171 2.29 12.06 -14.43
C GLY A 171 1.13 11.40 -15.18
N TYR A 172 1.36 11.09 -16.46
CA TYR A 172 0.39 10.31 -17.24
C TYR A 172 0.45 8.85 -16.79
N ASN A 173 -0.51 8.45 -15.97
CA ASN A 173 -0.56 7.19 -15.23
C ASN A 173 -1.60 6.19 -15.78
N LYS A 174 -2.31 6.55 -16.85
CA LYS A 174 -3.33 5.69 -17.47
C LYS A 174 -3.18 5.64 -18.98
N MET A 175 -3.24 4.44 -19.53
CA MET A 175 -3.39 4.20 -20.96
C MET A 175 -4.80 3.67 -21.22
N TYR A 176 -5.42 4.06 -22.33
CA TYR A 176 -6.62 3.35 -22.78
C TYR A 176 -6.70 3.27 -24.29
N ILE A 177 -7.36 2.22 -24.75
CA ILE A 177 -7.52 1.88 -26.16
C ILE A 177 -8.96 2.19 -26.56
N GLY A 178 -9.15 2.98 -27.61
CA GLY A 178 -10.46 3.27 -28.20
C GLY A 178 -10.70 2.51 -29.48
N TYR A 179 -11.82 1.78 -29.57
CA TYR A 179 -12.17 0.89 -30.67
C TYR A 179 -13.28 1.50 -31.55
N GLY A 180 -12.90 1.95 -32.75
CA GLY A 180 -13.82 2.57 -33.71
C GLY A 180 -14.45 3.87 -33.23
N ASN A 181 -13.80 4.58 -32.31
CA ASN A 181 -14.39 5.75 -31.65
C ASN A 181 -14.72 6.90 -32.62
N GLY A 182 -15.89 7.50 -32.41
CA GLY A 182 -16.47 8.53 -33.26
C GLY A 182 -17.04 8.00 -34.59
N GLN A 183 -17.33 6.70 -34.66
CA GLN A 183 -18.04 6.04 -35.76
C GLN A 183 -19.14 5.18 -35.13
N GLU A 184 -20.34 5.17 -35.68
CA GLU A 184 -21.44 4.32 -35.20
C GLU A 184 -21.47 3.03 -36.05
N SER A 185 -21.86 1.91 -35.44
CA SER A 185 -22.22 0.68 -36.16
C SER A 185 -23.54 0.16 -35.59
N THR A 186 -24.35 -0.46 -36.44
CA THR A 186 -25.61 -1.09 -36.03
C THR A 186 -25.43 -2.53 -35.54
N SER A 187 -24.22 -3.07 -35.66
CA SER A 187 -23.83 -4.41 -35.20
C SER A 187 -22.69 -4.36 -34.19
N GLU A 188 -22.54 -5.43 -33.42
CA GLU A 188 -21.34 -5.65 -32.61
C GLU A 188 -20.13 -5.86 -33.53
N ILE A 189 -18.95 -5.44 -33.05
CA ILE A 189 -17.69 -5.58 -33.79
C ILE A 189 -16.64 -6.17 -32.84
N ASN A 190 -15.94 -7.20 -33.29
CA ASN A 190 -14.85 -7.80 -32.53
C ASN A 190 -13.52 -7.18 -32.95
N TYR A 191 -12.77 -6.74 -31.95
CA TYR A 191 -11.38 -6.36 -32.07
C TYR A 191 -10.54 -7.36 -31.29
N TYR A 192 -9.35 -7.66 -31.78
CA TYR A 192 -8.36 -8.40 -31.01
C TYR A 192 -7.11 -7.55 -30.91
N ILE A 193 -6.44 -7.62 -29.77
CA ILE A 193 -5.18 -6.94 -29.51
C ILE A 193 -4.20 -7.94 -28.91
N ASP A 194 -2.92 -7.69 -29.16
CA ASP A 194 -1.84 -8.45 -28.56
C ASP A 194 -0.53 -7.66 -28.58
N GLN A 195 0.45 -8.12 -27.83
CA GLN A 195 1.82 -7.61 -27.86
C GLN A 195 1.88 -6.09 -27.68
N ILE A 196 1.25 -5.58 -26.63
CA ILE A 196 1.35 -4.17 -26.30
C ILE A 196 2.77 -3.91 -25.80
N HIS A 197 3.48 -3.03 -26.48
CA HIS A 197 4.81 -2.57 -26.09
C HIS A 197 4.80 -1.07 -25.86
N GLY A 198 5.65 -0.61 -24.94
CA GLY A 198 5.94 0.80 -24.81
C GLY A 198 7.42 1.13 -24.69
N SER A 199 7.71 2.42 -24.74
CA SER A 199 9.09 2.94 -24.80
C SER A 199 9.78 3.06 -23.43
N ILE A 200 9.07 2.83 -22.33
CA ILE A 200 9.63 2.74 -20.98
C ILE A 200 9.29 1.38 -20.39
N PRO A 201 10.13 0.81 -19.52
CA PRO A 201 9.73 -0.35 -18.75
C PRO A 201 8.53 0.02 -17.90
N GLN A 202 7.58 -0.89 -17.81
CA GLN A 202 6.58 -0.88 -16.75
C GLN A 202 6.99 -2.03 -15.85
N VAL A 203 7.25 -1.72 -14.58
CA VAL A 203 7.69 -2.70 -13.61
C VAL A 203 6.58 -2.83 -12.59
N PRO A 204 5.74 -3.86 -12.67
CA PRO A 204 4.87 -4.19 -11.55
C PRO A 204 5.73 -4.35 -10.30
N LEU A 205 5.24 -3.84 -9.18
CA LEU A 205 5.81 -4.17 -7.88
C LEU A 205 5.81 -5.70 -7.74
N ASP A 206 6.90 -6.33 -7.34
CA ASP A 206 6.87 -7.77 -7.02
C ASP A 206 5.81 -7.96 -5.91
N GLU A 207 4.66 -8.55 -6.27
CA GLU A 207 3.42 -8.56 -5.49
C GLU A 207 3.48 -9.50 -4.26
N VAL A 208 4.63 -9.59 -3.58
CA VAL A 208 4.95 -10.63 -2.58
C VAL A 208 3.95 -10.66 -1.41
N LEU A 209 3.28 -9.53 -1.13
CA LEU A 209 2.30 -9.41 -0.03
C LEU A 209 0.94 -8.83 -0.47
N LYS A 210 0.71 -8.60 -1.77
CA LYS A 210 -0.50 -7.93 -2.25
C LYS A 210 -1.74 -8.74 -1.89
N GLY A 211 -2.72 -8.10 -1.23
CA GLY A 211 -3.93 -8.77 -0.78
C GLY A 211 -3.70 -9.81 0.32
N SER A 212 -2.52 -9.87 0.94
CA SER A 212 -2.21 -10.83 1.98
C SER A 212 -2.44 -10.25 3.37
N TRP A 213 -3.09 -11.03 4.22
CA TRP A 213 -2.99 -10.88 5.67
C TRP A 213 -1.88 -11.80 6.22
N GLY A 214 -1.30 -11.41 7.34
CA GLY A 214 -0.20 -12.12 7.98
C GLY A 214 -0.22 -12.01 9.49
N GLY A 215 0.58 -12.87 10.12
CA GLY A 215 0.84 -12.86 11.55
C GLY A 215 2.31 -12.62 11.86
N ARG A 216 2.62 -12.47 13.13
CA ARG A 216 3.97 -12.44 13.65
C ARG A 216 4.25 -13.69 14.46
N PHE A 217 5.41 -14.29 14.29
CA PHE A 217 5.86 -15.38 15.14
C PHE A 217 7.23 -15.04 15.72
N TYR A 218 7.25 -14.63 16.98
CA TYR A 218 8.46 -14.13 17.63
C TYR A 218 9.32 -15.29 18.11
N VAL A 219 10.49 -15.44 17.49
CA VAL A 219 11.54 -16.35 17.96
C VAL A 219 12.63 -15.51 18.62
N ARG A 220 13.01 -15.88 19.85
CA ARG A 220 14.15 -15.27 20.55
C ARG A 220 15.45 -15.55 19.80
N ALA A 221 16.48 -14.78 20.13
CA ALA A 221 17.76 -14.81 19.44
C ALA A 221 18.91 -14.53 20.42
N GLY A 222 20.15 -14.84 20.02
CA GLY A 222 21.33 -14.75 20.89
C GLY A 222 21.26 -15.69 22.09
N GLU A 223 21.90 -15.32 23.20
CA GLU A 223 21.81 -16.03 24.49
C GLU A 223 20.38 -16.18 25.00
N ASP A 224 19.51 -15.25 24.60
CA ASP A 224 18.11 -15.21 24.96
C ASP A 224 17.34 -16.40 24.37
N LEU A 225 17.78 -16.93 23.22
CA LEU A 225 17.19 -18.16 22.67
C LEU A 225 17.60 -19.37 23.51
N ASP A 226 18.87 -19.49 23.85
CA ASP A 226 19.39 -20.59 24.67
C ASP A 226 18.73 -20.62 26.05
N GLU A 227 18.65 -19.49 26.74
CA GLU A 227 18.02 -19.39 28.06
C GLU A 227 16.55 -19.83 28.03
N TYR A 228 15.80 -19.42 27.00
CA TYR A 228 14.36 -19.70 26.97
C TYR A 228 14.04 -21.12 26.53
N VAL A 229 14.83 -21.69 25.63
CA VAL A 229 14.65 -23.08 25.21
C VAL A 229 15.14 -24.03 26.30
N ASP A 230 16.38 -23.87 26.74
CA ASP A 230 17.05 -24.84 27.60
C ASP A 230 16.55 -24.76 29.05
N ASN A 231 16.22 -23.56 29.54
CA ASN A 231 15.86 -23.34 30.95
C ASN A 231 14.38 -22.99 31.18
N LYS A 232 13.66 -22.52 30.16
CA LYS A 232 12.23 -22.15 30.30
C LYS A 232 11.27 -23.01 29.48
N GLY A 233 11.79 -23.91 28.63
CA GLY A 233 11.01 -24.93 27.93
C GLY A 233 10.15 -24.41 26.79
N TYR A 234 10.56 -23.32 26.13
CA TYR A 234 9.87 -22.80 24.95
C TYR A 234 10.07 -23.74 23.76
N ASP A 235 8.97 -24.10 23.07
CA ASP A 235 8.96 -24.93 21.87
C ASP A 235 8.46 -24.13 20.66
N TYR A 236 9.37 -23.34 20.08
CA TYR A 236 9.06 -22.52 18.90
C TYR A 236 8.74 -23.37 17.65
N ILE A 237 9.23 -24.61 17.57
CA ILE A 237 8.94 -25.49 16.44
C ILE A 237 7.47 -25.92 16.50
N ALA A 238 6.98 -26.28 17.69
CA ALA A 238 5.56 -26.56 17.90
C ALA A 238 4.69 -25.33 17.62
N GLY A 239 5.10 -24.13 18.06
CA GLY A 239 4.37 -22.89 17.76
C GLY A 239 4.31 -22.57 16.26
N ALA A 240 5.39 -22.77 15.51
CA ALA A 240 5.38 -22.60 14.07
C ALA A 240 4.46 -23.62 13.38
N GLN A 241 4.48 -24.87 13.84
CA GLN A 241 3.60 -25.92 13.34
C GLN A 241 2.12 -25.61 13.61
N GLU A 242 1.80 -25.09 14.80
CA GLU A 242 0.45 -24.63 15.14
C GLU A 242 -0.06 -23.57 14.16
N ILE A 243 0.74 -22.52 13.90
CA ILE A 243 0.38 -21.46 12.94
C ILE A 243 0.25 -22.02 11.52
N ALA A 244 1.16 -22.92 11.13
CA ALA A 244 1.14 -23.55 9.82
C ALA A 244 -0.15 -24.33 9.57
N ASP A 245 -0.59 -25.11 10.56
CA ASP A 245 -1.75 -25.99 10.48
C ASP A 245 -3.09 -25.27 10.69
N SER A 246 -3.12 -24.28 11.59
CA SER A 246 -4.36 -23.65 12.04
C SER A 246 -4.82 -22.51 11.13
N TYR A 247 -3.90 -21.86 10.42
CA TYR A 247 -4.19 -20.65 9.64
C TYR A 247 -3.74 -20.79 8.18
N PRO A 248 -4.38 -21.68 7.38
CA PRO A 248 -4.03 -21.89 5.97
C PRO A 248 -4.24 -20.67 5.07
N THR A 249 -5.11 -19.72 5.42
CA THR A 249 -5.35 -18.51 4.62
C THR A 249 -4.36 -17.38 4.91
N MET A 250 -3.60 -17.48 6.01
CA MET A 250 -2.54 -16.53 6.33
C MET A 250 -1.43 -16.64 5.27
N GLY A 251 -1.18 -15.55 4.55
CA GLY A 251 -0.25 -15.57 3.40
C GLY A 251 1.21 -15.31 3.77
N HIS A 252 1.48 -14.69 4.92
CA HIS A 252 2.84 -14.40 5.36
C HIS A 252 3.00 -14.37 6.89
N VAL A 253 4.26 -14.52 7.33
CA VAL A 253 4.67 -14.40 8.73
C VAL A 253 5.88 -13.48 8.84
N ILE A 254 5.83 -12.53 9.78
CA ILE A 254 7.03 -11.83 10.24
C ILE A 254 7.63 -12.59 11.43
N THR A 255 8.86 -13.08 11.28
CA THR A 255 9.66 -13.66 12.39
C THR A 255 10.98 -12.91 12.54
N ASN A 256 11.98 -13.47 13.22
CA ASN A 256 13.13 -12.73 13.72
C ASN A 256 14.46 -13.18 13.07
N GLY A 257 15.15 -12.24 12.41
CA GLY A 257 16.59 -12.34 12.16
C GLY A 257 17.40 -11.89 13.38
N THR A 258 16.93 -10.84 14.05
CA THR A 258 17.44 -10.40 15.36
C THR A 258 16.33 -10.36 16.40
N ASN A 259 16.69 -10.36 17.69
CA ASN A 259 15.74 -10.17 18.78
C ASN A 259 15.10 -8.76 18.72
N ASN A 260 13.93 -8.59 19.34
CA ASN A 260 13.14 -7.37 19.28
C ASN A 260 13.92 -6.20 19.86
N ALA A 261 14.09 -5.16 19.06
CA ALA A 261 14.84 -3.97 19.42
C ALA A 261 16.26 -4.26 19.95
N ASN A 262 16.88 -5.39 19.57
CA ASN A 262 18.22 -5.80 20.00
C ASN A 262 19.01 -6.28 18.77
N ALA A 263 19.75 -5.38 18.13
CA ALA A 263 20.50 -5.63 16.90
C ALA A 263 21.66 -6.62 17.07
N GLN A 264 22.11 -6.84 18.31
CA GLN A 264 23.23 -7.71 18.64
C GLN A 264 22.83 -9.17 18.74
N LEU A 265 21.58 -9.48 19.06
CA LEU A 265 21.11 -10.85 19.32
C LEU A 265 20.55 -11.46 18.02
N TRP A 266 21.31 -12.30 17.34
CA TRP A 266 20.94 -12.94 16.07
C TRP A 266 20.34 -14.34 16.28
N SER A 267 19.38 -14.74 15.46
CA SER A 267 18.75 -16.06 15.55
C SER A 267 19.61 -17.18 14.95
N LEU A 268 20.61 -16.81 14.13
CA LEU A 268 21.64 -17.70 13.62
C LEU A 268 22.95 -17.48 14.36
N ARG A 269 23.75 -18.55 14.48
CA ARG A 269 25.10 -18.50 15.04
C ARG A 269 26.16 -18.40 13.95
N THR A 270 26.21 -19.37 13.04
CA THR A 270 27.28 -19.41 12.02
C THR A 270 27.13 -18.22 11.07
N ASN A 271 28.23 -17.53 10.82
CA ASN A 271 28.28 -16.36 9.94
C ASN A 271 29.54 -16.43 9.06
N PRO A 272 29.41 -16.73 7.75
CA PRO A 272 30.56 -17.01 6.89
C PRO A 272 31.53 -15.84 6.75
N ASN A 273 31.09 -14.60 7.03
CA ASN A 273 31.93 -13.42 6.94
C ASN A 273 32.82 -13.23 8.20
N VAL A 274 32.43 -13.79 9.35
CA VAL A 274 33.16 -13.60 10.63
C VAL A 274 33.49 -14.90 11.37
N ASP A 275 33.11 -16.07 10.87
CA ASP A 275 33.36 -17.39 11.49
C ASP A 275 34.83 -17.60 11.91
N ALA A 276 35.77 -17.18 11.06
CA ALA A 276 37.21 -17.34 11.33
C ALA A 276 37.70 -16.56 12.57
N VAL A 277 36.89 -15.62 13.03
CA VAL A 277 37.19 -14.69 14.12
C VAL A 277 36.05 -14.65 15.15
N MET A 278 35.18 -15.66 15.22
CA MET A 278 34.21 -15.77 16.33
C MET A 278 34.83 -16.47 17.54
N GLY A 279 34.55 -15.97 18.75
CA GLY A 279 35.00 -16.57 20.02
C GLY A 279 36.50 -16.46 20.33
N ALA A 280 37.32 -15.87 19.46
CA ALA A 280 38.73 -15.60 19.74
C ALA A 280 38.88 -14.43 20.75
N THR A 281 39.92 -14.47 21.59
CA THR A 281 40.21 -13.39 22.54
C THR A 281 40.45 -12.07 21.79
N GLY A 282 39.58 -11.07 22.00
CA GLY A 282 39.65 -9.78 21.31
C GLY A 282 38.96 -9.76 19.93
N SER A 283 38.04 -10.69 19.67
CA SER A 283 37.32 -10.83 18.41
C SER A 283 35.81 -10.56 18.51
N VAL A 284 35.07 -10.85 17.44
CA VAL A 284 34.11 -9.93 16.78
C VAL A 284 32.70 -9.89 17.35
N VAL A 285 32.33 -10.89 18.12
CA VAL A 285 30.96 -11.10 18.56
C VAL A 285 31.07 -11.76 19.92
N ASP A 286 30.58 -11.09 20.95
CA ASP A 286 30.46 -11.70 22.27
C ASP A 286 29.51 -12.90 22.18
N GLU A 287 29.75 -13.93 22.99
CA GLU A 287 28.94 -15.15 22.94
C GLU A 287 27.46 -14.85 23.18
N GLU A 288 27.13 -13.75 23.86
CA GLU A 288 25.75 -13.30 24.07
C GLU A 288 24.99 -13.01 22.74
N PHE A 289 25.68 -12.62 21.67
CA PHE A 289 25.06 -12.18 20.41
C PHE A 289 24.47 -13.34 19.60
N VAL A 290 24.84 -14.58 19.90
CA VAL A 290 24.49 -15.76 19.08
C VAL A 290 24.01 -16.91 19.95
N PRO A 291 23.07 -17.74 19.48
CA PRO A 291 22.66 -18.94 20.19
C PRO A 291 23.72 -20.04 20.06
N SER A 292 23.50 -21.14 20.77
CA SER A 292 24.21 -22.39 20.54
C SER A 292 23.96 -22.93 19.12
N LEU A 293 24.87 -23.76 18.61
CA LEU A 293 24.67 -24.44 17.31
C LEU A 293 23.42 -25.35 17.29
N ALA A 294 23.03 -25.88 18.44
CA ALA A 294 21.82 -26.68 18.55
C ALA A 294 20.58 -25.80 18.38
N ASN A 295 20.57 -24.63 19.03
CA ASN A 295 19.40 -23.75 19.04
C ASN A 295 19.30 -22.86 17.79
N GLU A 296 20.37 -22.62 17.02
CA GLU A 296 20.20 -21.98 15.69
C GLU A 296 19.34 -22.82 14.74
N GLN A 297 19.28 -24.14 14.92
CA GLN A 297 18.43 -25.01 14.11
C GLN A 297 16.95 -24.68 14.28
N ILE A 298 16.54 -24.09 15.41
CA ILE A 298 15.15 -23.73 15.68
C ILE A 298 14.63 -22.72 14.67
N ILE A 299 15.36 -21.63 14.40
CA ILE A 299 14.88 -20.65 13.42
C ILE A 299 14.89 -21.22 12.00
N ILE A 300 15.84 -22.12 11.69
CA ILE A 300 15.89 -22.81 10.40
C ILE A 300 14.63 -23.68 10.23
N ASP A 301 14.31 -24.49 11.23
CA ASP A 301 13.12 -25.37 11.21
C ASP A 301 11.82 -24.56 11.18
N VAL A 302 11.73 -23.45 11.92
CA VAL A 302 10.58 -22.53 11.90
C VAL A 302 10.37 -21.94 10.51
N ILE A 303 11.43 -21.46 9.86
CA ILE A 303 11.35 -20.92 8.50
C ILE A 303 10.89 -22.03 7.54
N ASP A 304 11.51 -23.21 7.61
CA ASP A 304 11.15 -24.36 6.76
C ASP A 304 9.68 -24.77 6.92
N ILE A 305 9.15 -24.79 8.15
CA ILE A 305 7.73 -25.07 8.42
C ILE A 305 6.83 -24.06 7.70
N PHE A 306 7.09 -22.76 7.88
CA PHE A 306 6.26 -21.73 7.25
C PHE A 306 6.33 -21.79 5.73
N LYS A 307 7.54 -21.92 5.17
CA LYS A 307 7.73 -22.05 3.72
C LYS A 307 7.02 -23.27 3.15
N ASN A 308 7.12 -24.42 3.81
CA ASN A 308 6.45 -25.66 3.40
C ASN A 308 4.92 -25.58 3.54
N SER A 309 4.40 -24.71 4.42
CA SER A 309 2.97 -24.42 4.55
C SER A 309 2.45 -23.36 3.56
N GLY A 310 3.31 -22.88 2.64
CA GLY A 310 2.94 -21.89 1.63
C GLY A 310 2.98 -20.44 2.11
N LYS A 311 3.45 -20.18 3.34
CA LYS A 311 3.55 -18.83 3.91
C LYS A 311 4.85 -18.17 3.47
N LYS A 312 4.78 -16.88 3.12
CA LYS A 312 5.97 -16.04 2.94
C LYS A 312 6.60 -15.72 4.29
N VAL A 313 7.92 -15.65 4.34
CA VAL A 313 8.66 -15.36 5.57
C VAL A 313 9.44 -14.06 5.43
N ILE A 314 9.11 -13.11 6.30
CA ILE A 314 9.79 -11.82 6.42
C ILE A 314 10.56 -11.78 7.75
N LEU A 315 11.83 -11.38 7.73
CA LEU A 315 12.64 -11.28 8.94
C LEU A 315 12.68 -9.86 9.48
N TYR A 316 12.24 -9.67 10.72
CA TYR A 316 12.55 -8.50 11.53
C TYR A 316 14.05 -8.48 11.83
N VAL A 317 14.70 -7.35 11.52
CA VAL A 317 16.11 -7.08 11.82
C VAL A 317 16.21 -5.69 12.40
N ASN A 318 16.67 -5.56 13.64
CA ASN A 318 16.97 -4.27 14.22
C ASN A 318 18.35 -3.78 13.73
N THR A 319 18.41 -2.51 13.35
CA THR A 319 19.62 -1.92 12.75
C THR A 319 20.22 -0.79 13.61
N GLN A 320 20.09 -0.90 14.93
CA GLN A 320 20.91 -0.13 15.87
C GLN A 320 22.33 -0.68 15.92
N SER A 321 23.28 0.11 16.44
CA SER A 321 24.62 -0.42 16.70
C SER A 321 24.53 -1.57 17.71
N PRO A 322 25.12 -2.74 17.44
CA PRO A 322 25.14 -3.85 18.39
C PRO A 322 25.64 -3.47 19.79
N ALA A 323 26.53 -2.48 19.90
CA ALA A 323 27.02 -2.00 21.19
C ALA A 323 25.97 -1.25 22.05
N ASN A 324 24.86 -0.77 21.48
CA ASN A 324 23.91 0.10 22.20
C ASN A 324 23.12 -0.64 23.29
N ARG A 325 22.83 -1.93 23.07
CA ARG A 325 22.00 -2.75 23.95
C ARG A 325 22.65 -4.06 24.39
N ALA A 326 23.87 -4.30 23.94
CA ALA A 326 24.74 -5.36 24.45
C ALA A 326 25.08 -5.15 25.93
N THR A 327 25.58 -6.21 26.59
CA THR A 327 26.23 -6.03 27.89
C THR A 327 27.51 -5.20 27.75
N ALA A 328 28.10 -4.80 28.88
CA ALA A 328 29.37 -4.08 28.86
C ALA A 328 30.49 -4.86 28.15
N ALA A 329 30.47 -6.20 28.24
CA ALA A 329 31.43 -7.05 27.53
C ALA A 329 31.13 -7.08 26.02
N GLY A 330 29.88 -7.30 25.64
CA GLY A 330 29.44 -7.29 24.24
C GLY A 330 29.68 -5.96 23.53
N ALA A 331 29.44 -4.84 24.20
CA ALA A 331 29.74 -3.52 23.65
C ALA A 331 31.24 -3.33 23.39
N VAL A 332 32.12 -3.81 24.30
CA VAL A 332 33.58 -3.78 24.10
C VAL A 332 34.00 -4.70 22.96
N ALA A 333 33.43 -5.90 22.87
CA ALA A 333 33.73 -6.84 21.78
C ALA A 333 33.36 -6.26 20.42
N TRP A 334 32.16 -5.69 20.28
CA TRP A 334 31.72 -5.03 19.04
C TRP A 334 32.62 -3.85 18.66
N ASN A 335 32.95 -2.95 19.59
CA ASN A 335 33.82 -1.82 19.25
C ASN A 335 35.25 -2.29 18.87
N ASN A 336 35.77 -3.34 19.53
CA ASN A 336 37.06 -3.93 19.15
C ASN A 336 37.03 -4.53 17.74
N TYR A 337 35.92 -5.14 17.32
CA TYR A 337 35.73 -5.62 15.95
C TYR A 337 35.85 -4.48 14.95
N VAL A 338 35.06 -3.43 15.17
CA VAL A 338 35.00 -2.25 14.31
C VAL A 338 36.39 -1.62 14.18
N ASP A 339 37.10 -1.45 15.29
CA ASP A 339 38.43 -0.84 15.32
C ASP A 339 39.50 -1.74 14.66
N THR A 340 39.45 -3.05 14.91
CA THR A 340 40.49 -4.00 14.46
C THR A 340 40.39 -4.31 12.97
N TYR A 341 39.17 -4.52 12.46
CA TYR A 341 38.96 -5.05 11.12
C TYR A 341 38.47 -3.99 10.11
N PHE A 342 37.92 -2.88 10.60
CA PHE A 342 37.32 -1.84 9.77
C PHE A 342 37.88 -0.44 10.07
N ALA A 343 38.99 -0.35 10.80
CA ALA A 343 39.66 0.90 11.13
C ALA A 343 38.73 1.95 11.76
N GLY A 344 37.75 1.49 12.56
CA GLY A 344 36.78 2.34 13.24
C GLY A 344 35.48 2.58 12.46
N ASP A 345 35.34 2.06 11.25
CA ASP A 345 34.15 2.23 10.40
C ASP A 345 33.02 1.26 10.79
N GLY A 346 32.06 1.77 11.57
CA GLY A 346 30.89 1.01 12.03
C GLY A 346 29.93 0.61 10.90
N HIS A 347 29.82 1.41 9.83
CA HIS A 347 28.97 1.10 8.67
C HIS A 347 29.51 -0.13 7.94
N ALA A 348 30.80 -0.11 7.60
CA ALA A 348 31.45 -1.22 6.91
C ALA A 348 31.44 -2.51 7.76
N ALA A 349 31.67 -2.39 9.07
CA ALA A 349 31.60 -3.52 10.00
C ALA A 349 30.20 -4.14 10.06
N TRP A 350 29.15 -3.31 10.17
CA TRP A 350 27.76 -3.76 10.17
C TRP A 350 27.36 -4.41 8.85
N MET A 351 27.68 -3.79 7.71
CA MET A 351 27.41 -4.38 6.39
C MET A 351 28.04 -5.77 6.26
N ASN A 352 29.31 -5.91 6.62
CA ASN A 352 29.99 -7.21 6.56
C ASN A 352 29.32 -8.24 7.48
N TYR A 353 28.94 -7.83 8.69
CA TYR A 353 28.29 -8.70 9.66
C TYR A 353 26.91 -9.17 9.18
N CYS A 354 26.05 -8.25 8.74
CA CYS A 354 24.72 -8.56 8.21
C CYS A 354 24.76 -9.38 6.93
N GLU A 355 25.64 -9.05 5.98
CA GLU A 355 25.74 -9.76 4.70
C GLU A 355 25.94 -11.27 4.89
N GLY A 356 26.74 -11.67 5.89
CA GLY A 356 26.97 -13.08 6.19
C GLY A 356 25.71 -13.83 6.62
N TYR A 357 24.88 -13.21 7.48
CA TYR A 357 23.59 -13.80 7.87
C TYR A 357 22.56 -13.76 6.73
N VAL A 358 22.50 -12.65 5.98
CA VAL A 358 21.60 -12.51 4.84
C VAL A 358 21.85 -13.62 3.81
N LYS A 359 23.13 -13.93 3.50
CA LYS A 359 23.47 -15.07 2.64
C LYS A 359 22.89 -16.39 3.15
N ARG A 360 23.01 -16.67 4.45
CA ARG A 360 22.44 -17.89 5.05
C ARG A 360 20.92 -17.91 4.98
N PHE A 361 20.26 -16.81 5.34
CA PHE A 361 18.80 -16.71 5.27
C PHE A 361 18.26 -16.83 3.84
N THR A 362 18.99 -16.31 2.86
CA THR A 362 18.68 -16.51 1.43
C THR A 362 18.79 -17.97 1.03
N GLU A 363 19.79 -18.71 1.51
CA GLU A 363 19.90 -20.15 1.27
C GLU A 363 18.74 -20.95 1.87
N ILE A 364 18.21 -20.51 3.02
CA ILE A 364 17.03 -21.10 3.69
C ILE A 364 15.71 -20.70 3.00
N GLY A 365 15.73 -19.68 2.14
CA GLY A 365 14.59 -19.29 1.31
C GLY A 365 13.68 -18.22 1.91
N VAL A 366 14.19 -17.37 2.79
CA VAL A 366 13.49 -16.17 3.30
C VAL A 366 13.03 -15.27 2.15
N ASP A 367 11.80 -14.74 2.24
CA ASP A 367 11.18 -13.92 1.19
C ASP A 367 11.45 -12.42 1.37
N GLY A 368 11.84 -11.96 2.55
CA GLY A 368 12.12 -10.54 2.75
C GLY A 368 12.58 -10.13 4.14
N TYR A 369 12.77 -8.82 4.31
CA TYR A 369 13.31 -8.20 5.51
C TYR A 369 12.53 -6.95 5.91
N TRP A 370 12.30 -6.82 7.21
CA TRP A 370 11.73 -5.67 7.87
C TRP A 370 12.79 -5.03 8.77
N PHE A 371 13.37 -3.92 8.33
CA PHE A 371 14.48 -3.27 9.04
C PHE A 371 13.98 -2.21 10.02
N ASP A 372 14.16 -2.48 11.32
CA ASP A 372 13.82 -1.54 12.38
C ASP A 372 14.95 -0.55 12.67
N SER A 373 14.58 0.63 13.19
CA SER A 373 15.52 1.69 13.57
C SER A 373 16.51 2.00 12.43
N PHE A 374 16.00 2.08 11.20
CA PHE A 374 16.82 1.98 10.00
C PHE A 374 17.87 3.09 9.89
N GLY A 375 19.15 2.67 9.90
CA GLY A 375 20.29 3.58 9.78
C GLY A 375 20.92 4.00 11.11
N SER A 376 20.69 3.30 12.21
CA SER A 376 21.30 3.60 13.53
C SER A 376 22.50 2.71 13.88
N TYR A 377 23.13 2.04 12.90
CA TYR A 377 24.16 1.02 13.14
C TYR A 377 25.62 1.52 13.08
N ASN A 378 25.84 2.75 12.62
CA ASN A 378 27.19 3.30 12.40
C ASN A 378 27.96 3.70 13.67
N ILE A 379 27.36 3.52 14.84
CA ILE A 379 27.88 4.05 16.10
C ILE A 379 29.02 3.16 16.60
N ASN A 380 30.19 3.77 16.76
CA ASN A 380 31.36 3.21 17.44
C ASN A 380 31.73 4.10 18.64
N ASN A 381 31.48 3.60 19.85
CA ASN A 381 31.66 4.38 21.08
C ASN A 381 33.14 4.59 21.46
N SER A 382 34.09 3.90 20.81
CA SER A 382 35.53 4.10 21.05
C SER A 382 36.05 5.45 20.53
N LEU A 383 35.30 6.12 19.64
CA LEU A 383 35.68 7.37 18.98
C LEU A 383 35.03 8.64 19.55
N GLY A 384 34.17 8.52 20.58
CA GLY A 384 33.50 9.64 21.26
C GLY A 384 32.12 9.99 20.68
N ASN A 385 31.11 10.03 21.56
CA ASN A 385 29.68 9.98 21.22
C ASN A 385 29.13 11.14 20.37
N ALA A 386 28.36 10.77 19.35
CA ALA A 386 26.92 11.01 19.26
C ALA A 386 26.28 9.85 18.47
N ASP A 387 24.99 9.57 18.63
CA ASP A 387 24.22 8.73 17.72
C ASP A 387 24.22 9.39 16.32
N VAL A 388 25.26 9.15 15.52
CA VAL A 388 25.30 9.66 14.16
C VAL A 388 24.49 8.72 13.29
N ALA A 389 23.29 9.15 12.92
CA ALA A 389 22.48 8.45 11.95
C ALA A 389 23.26 8.26 10.63
N SER A 390 23.08 7.10 10.01
CA SER A 390 23.66 6.77 8.71
C SER A 390 23.25 7.81 7.67
N THR A 391 24.15 8.16 6.75
CA THR A 391 23.78 9.03 5.63
C THR A 391 22.84 8.30 4.67
N THR A 392 22.17 9.05 3.81
CA THR A 392 21.34 8.48 2.73
C THR A 392 22.14 7.55 1.83
N GLU A 393 23.40 7.88 1.52
CA GLU A 393 24.29 7.05 0.71
C GLU A 393 24.65 5.75 1.43
N GLN A 394 24.94 5.79 2.73
CA GLN A 394 25.23 4.58 3.52
C GLN A 394 24.01 3.66 3.61
N ARG A 395 22.81 4.24 3.77
CA ARG A 395 21.56 3.47 3.73
C ARG A 395 21.32 2.82 2.37
N ALA A 396 21.58 3.55 1.29
CA ALA A 396 21.48 3.02 -0.07
C ALA A 396 22.48 1.88 -0.31
N GLU A 397 23.73 2.02 0.16
CA GLU A 397 24.74 0.97 0.08
C GLU A 397 24.35 -0.28 0.89
N PHE A 398 23.78 -0.11 2.08
CA PHE A 398 23.25 -1.23 2.86
C PHE A 398 22.13 -1.96 2.12
N VAL A 399 21.18 -1.23 1.54
CA VAL A 399 20.09 -1.82 0.74
C VAL A 399 20.65 -2.54 -0.49
N GLU A 400 21.62 -1.95 -1.18
CA GLU A 400 22.31 -2.57 -2.33
C GLU A 400 23.01 -3.88 -1.92
N MET A 401 23.65 -3.93 -0.75
CA MET A 401 24.21 -5.16 -0.20
C MET A 401 23.13 -6.24 -0.03
N ILE A 402 21.97 -5.89 0.54
CA ILE A 402 20.86 -6.85 0.67
C ILE A 402 20.40 -7.33 -0.70
N ARG A 403 20.20 -6.44 -1.68
CA ARG A 403 19.78 -6.83 -3.04
C ARG A 403 20.83 -7.69 -3.76
N ASN A 404 22.12 -7.51 -3.46
CA ASN A 404 23.18 -8.34 -4.03
C ASN A 404 23.24 -9.73 -3.39
N ALA A 405 23.03 -9.82 -2.07
CA ALA A 405 23.04 -11.08 -1.34
C ALA A 405 21.71 -11.86 -1.48
N ALA A 406 20.61 -11.15 -1.68
CA ALA A 406 19.24 -11.66 -1.69
C ALA A 406 18.39 -10.93 -2.76
N SER A 407 18.67 -11.19 -4.04
CA SER A 407 18.10 -10.43 -5.17
C SER A 407 16.58 -10.41 -5.25
N ASN A 408 15.91 -11.43 -4.70
CA ASN A 408 14.46 -11.58 -4.74
C ASN A 408 13.79 -11.22 -3.41
N ALA A 409 14.55 -10.79 -2.40
CA ALA A 409 13.99 -10.46 -1.10
C ALA A 409 13.21 -9.14 -1.19
N THR A 410 11.99 -9.12 -0.66
CA THR A 410 11.26 -7.86 -0.43
C THR A 410 11.86 -7.12 0.76
N ILE A 411 11.92 -5.80 0.71
CA ILE A 411 12.57 -4.98 1.73
C ILE A 411 11.61 -3.90 2.21
N THR A 412 11.55 -3.67 3.52
CA THR A 412 11.01 -2.45 4.09
C THR A 412 11.91 -1.89 5.16
N THR A 413 11.83 -0.57 5.37
CA THR A 413 12.65 0.16 6.34
C THR A 413 11.77 1.05 7.21
N ASN A 414 11.89 0.92 8.53
CA ASN A 414 11.25 1.80 9.50
C ASN A 414 12.23 2.92 9.85
N ILE A 415 12.12 4.04 9.13
CA ILE A 415 12.93 5.25 9.32
C ILE A 415 12.04 6.45 9.59
N ASP A 416 11.19 6.78 8.63
CA ASP A 416 10.32 7.95 8.64
C ASP A 416 8.86 7.50 8.65
N LYS A 417 8.03 8.27 9.35
CA LYS A 417 6.58 8.09 9.44
C LYS A 417 5.91 9.32 8.85
N ASP A 418 4.74 9.11 8.26
CA ASP A 418 3.88 10.18 7.75
C ASP A 418 2.52 10.12 8.46
N SER A 419 1.83 11.26 8.52
CA SER A 419 0.54 11.39 9.20
C SER A 419 -0.42 12.25 8.38
N PHE A 420 -1.72 12.06 8.59
CA PHE A 420 -2.72 12.90 7.93
C PHE A 420 -2.63 14.36 8.43
N VAL A 421 -2.78 15.28 7.49
CA VAL A 421 -2.82 16.73 7.73
C VAL A 421 -4.07 17.33 7.10
N ASP A 422 -4.54 18.44 7.66
CA ASP A 422 -5.65 19.23 7.15
C ASP A 422 -5.23 20.13 5.96
N GLU A 423 -6.14 20.99 5.51
CA GLU A 423 -5.88 21.94 4.41
C GLU A 423 -4.81 23.00 4.71
N ASN A 424 -4.48 23.22 5.99
CA ASN A 424 -3.45 24.16 6.43
C ASN A 424 -2.09 23.46 6.63
N GLY A 425 -2.05 22.13 6.56
CA GLY A 425 -0.87 21.32 6.83
C GLY A 425 -0.69 20.99 8.31
N ASP A 426 -1.69 21.25 9.15
CA ASP A 426 -1.70 20.86 10.56
C ASP A 426 -2.13 19.41 10.70
N PHE A 427 -1.57 18.67 11.66
CA PHE A 427 -1.94 17.26 11.85
C PHE A 427 -3.42 17.13 12.20
N ILE A 428 -4.06 16.13 11.59
CA ILE A 428 -5.36 15.66 12.06
C ILE A 428 -5.10 14.77 13.28
N LEU A 429 -5.68 15.16 14.41
CA LEU A 429 -5.48 14.51 15.70
C LEU A 429 -6.79 13.93 16.23
N VAL A 430 -6.71 12.76 16.85
CA VAL A 430 -7.81 12.18 17.64
C VAL A 430 -7.79 12.81 19.03
N ASP A 431 -8.95 13.29 19.50
CA ASP A 431 -9.15 13.81 20.86
C ASP A 431 -9.58 12.66 21.80
N THR A 432 -10.59 11.88 21.38
CA THR A 432 -11.16 10.79 22.17
C THR A 432 -11.44 9.53 21.34
N ASP A 433 -11.33 8.37 21.96
CA ASP A 433 -11.67 7.06 21.39
C ASP A 433 -13.05 6.51 21.87
N GLY A 434 -13.72 7.14 22.87
CA GLY A 434 -15.07 6.75 23.32
C GLY A 434 -15.69 7.54 24.49
N ILE A 435 -16.89 7.16 24.95
CA ILE A 435 -17.66 7.86 26.03
C ILE A 435 -16.98 7.80 27.40
N ASP A 436 -16.36 6.67 27.74
CA ASP A 436 -15.85 6.36 29.10
C ASP A 436 -14.36 6.69 29.28
N GLU A 437 -13.80 7.56 28.45
CA GLU A 437 -12.44 8.08 28.63
C GLU A 437 -12.40 9.14 29.74
N SER A 438 -12.71 8.73 30.97
CA SER A 438 -12.14 9.37 32.14
C SER A 438 -10.73 8.85 32.34
N VAL A 439 -9.77 9.59 31.83
CA VAL A 439 -8.39 9.67 32.31
C VAL A 439 -7.61 8.34 32.60
N GLY A 440 -6.80 7.87 31.65
CA GLY A 440 -5.47 7.27 31.88
C GLY A 440 -5.38 5.89 32.55
N ILE A 441 -5.05 4.87 31.77
CA ILE A 441 -4.48 3.62 32.28
C ILE A 441 -3.01 3.89 32.63
N ASP A 442 -2.77 4.27 33.89
CA ASP A 442 -1.58 3.96 34.71
C ASP A 442 -1.22 4.98 35.80
N GLY A 443 -2.14 5.80 36.31
CA GLY A 443 -2.10 6.25 37.71
C GLY A 443 -0.80 6.90 38.24
N VAL A 444 0.01 7.56 37.39
CA VAL A 444 1.13 8.40 37.83
C VAL A 444 1.38 9.56 36.85
N ASP A 445 0.93 10.75 37.26
CA ASP A 445 1.46 12.10 36.94
C ASP A 445 1.64 12.61 35.49
N ASP A 446 1.33 11.90 34.41
CA ASP A 446 1.40 12.44 33.03
C ASP A 446 0.13 12.19 32.19
N ASP A 447 -0.21 13.20 31.38
CA ASP A 447 -1.52 13.56 30.81
C ASP A 447 -2.36 12.45 30.13
N PRO A 448 -3.60 12.22 30.59
CA PRO A 448 -4.47 11.19 30.07
C PRO A 448 -5.42 11.59 28.93
N ASN A 449 -5.27 12.79 28.34
CA ASN A 449 -5.85 13.16 27.04
C ASN A 449 -4.72 13.71 26.16
N ARG A 450 -3.96 12.84 25.50
CA ARG A 450 -2.98 13.29 24.52
C ARG A 450 -3.50 13.06 23.11
N ASP A 451 -3.91 14.16 22.50
CA ASP A 451 -4.19 14.23 21.08
C ASP A 451 -3.09 13.50 20.29
N TYR A 452 -3.47 12.50 19.50
CA TYR A 452 -2.50 11.72 18.73
C TYR A 452 -2.77 11.80 17.24
N ALA A 453 -1.68 11.87 16.47
CA ALA A 453 -1.75 11.97 15.02
C ALA A 453 -2.16 10.63 14.40
N ILE A 454 -2.89 10.70 13.30
CA ILE A 454 -3.34 9.52 12.57
C ILE A 454 -2.28 9.16 11.52
N ILE A 455 -1.73 7.95 11.63
CA ILE A 455 -0.66 7.48 10.74
C ILE A 455 -1.13 7.33 9.30
N LYS A 456 -0.28 7.69 8.34
CA LYS A 456 -0.50 7.50 6.91
C LYS A 456 0.53 6.54 6.32
N MET A 457 0.08 5.58 5.52
CA MET A 457 0.97 4.59 4.87
C MET A 457 1.58 5.18 3.59
N THR A 458 2.53 6.10 3.78
CA THR A 458 3.26 6.76 2.70
C THR A 458 4.61 6.09 2.46
N ALA A 459 5.00 5.96 1.18
CA ALA A 459 6.37 5.62 0.80
C ALA A 459 7.28 6.81 1.11
N THR A 460 8.10 6.69 2.15
CA THR A 460 8.96 7.78 2.65
C THR A 460 10.41 7.69 2.19
N ASN A 461 10.76 6.66 1.41
CA ASN A 461 12.13 6.41 0.96
C ASN A 461 12.16 5.65 -0.38
N PRO A 462 13.29 5.70 -1.12
CA PRO A 462 13.42 5.03 -2.42
C PRO A 462 13.76 3.53 -2.34
N TRP A 463 13.84 2.96 -1.14
CA TRP A 463 14.37 1.61 -0.93
C TRP A 463 13.30 0.56 -0.65
N SER A 464 12.25 0.96 0.06
CA SER A 464 11.22 0.04 0.54
C SER A 464 10.31 -0.40 -0.61
N ASP A 465 10.04 -1.71 -0.69
CA ASP A 465 9.06 -2.31 -1.60
C ASP A 465 7.66 -2.29 -1.00
N PHE A 466 7.54 -2.14 0.32
CA PHE A 466 6.28 -1.97 1.04
C PHE A 466 6.46 -1.05 2.24
N THR A 467 5.42 -0.37 2.69
CA THR A 467 5.49 0.51 3.87
C THR A 467 5.75 -0.32 5.13
N ALA A 468 6.57 0.20 6.05
CA ALA A 468 6.92 -0.52 7.26
C ALA A 468 5.68 -0.86 8.12
N GLY A 469 4.59 -0.11 7.96
CA GLY A 469 3.30 -0.41 8.56
C GLY A 469 3.20 -0.05 10.04
N HIS A 470 4.27 0.46 10.64
CA HIS A 470 4.26 0.89 12.03
C HIS A 470 3.22 2.00 12.23
N ILE A 471 2.25 1.75 13.10
CA ILE A 471 1.19 2.70 13.48
C ILE A 471 1.73 3.94 14.21
N THR A 472 0.85 4.88 14.56
CA THR A 472 1.19 5.96 15.49
C THR A 472 1.84 5.36 16.73
N PRO A 473 3.00 5.85 17.19
CA PRO A 473 3.71 5.22 18.29
C PRO A 473 2.82 5.06 19.53
N LEU A 474 2.73 3.84 20.05
CA LEU A 474 1.91 3.52 21.24
C LEU A 474 2.22 4.44 22.44
N GLY A 475 3.48 4.84 22.60
CA GLY A 475 3.91 5.80 23.63
C GLY A 475 3.40 7.23 23.46
N GLN A 476 2.64 7.52 22.39
CA GLN A 476 1.90 8.77 22.20
C GLN A 476 0.44 8.68 22.64
N GLY A 477 -0.01 7.52 23.14
CA GLY A 477 -1.39 7.30 23.61
C GLY A 477 -2.32 6.69 22.57
N ALA A 478 -1.89 6.53 21.32
CA ALA A 478 -2.71 5.95 20.26
C ALA A 478 -2.94 4.43 20.49
N PRO A 479 -4.19 3.96 20.63
CA PRO A 479 -4.47 2.53 20.68
C PRO A 479 -4.23 1.88 19.31
N PRO A 480 -3.76 0.63 19.26
CA PRO A 480 -3.44 -0.03 17.99
C PRO A 480 -4.67 -0.31 17.12
N ASN A 481 -5.86 -0.31 17.72
CA ASN A 481 -7.15 -0.48 17.06
C ASN A 481 -7.94 0.84 16.96
N SER A 482 -7.26 2.00 16.99
CA SER A 482 -7.89 3.33 16.89
C SER A 482 -8.94 3.38 15.77
N TRP A 483 -10.11 3.93 16.10
CA TRP A 483 -11.19 4.14 15.14
C TRP A 483 -10.75 5.02 13.95
N ALA A 484 -9.82 5.94 14.20
CA ALA A 484 -9.30 6.84 13.18
C ALA A 484 -8.45 6.11 12.13
N TYR A 485 -7.88 4.94 12.46
CA TYR A 485 -7.24 4.11 11.45
C TYR A 485 -8.27 3.56 10.46
N GLU A 486 -9.48 3.21 10.91
CA GLU A 486 -10.54 2.71 10.02
C GLU A 486 -11.07 3.79 9.09
N GLU A 487 -11.13 5.05 9.54
CA GLU A 487 -11.65 6.16 8.74
C GLU A 487 -10.63 6.80 7.82
N PHE A 488 -9.36 6.84 8.22
CA PHE A 488 -8.31 7.55 7.49
C PHE A 488 -7.29 6.57 6.90
N THR A 489 -6.57 5.83 7.74
CA THR A 489 -5.45 4.98 7.30
C THR A 489 -5.91 3.86 6.36
N VAL A 490 -6.97 3.12 6.72
CA VAL A 490 -7.53 2.03 5.92
C VAL A 490 -8.21 2.59 4.68
N THR A 491 -8.97 3.69 4.80
CA THR A 491 -9.61 4.34 3.65
C THR A 491 -8.59 4.82 2.62
N ASP A 492 -7.45 5.38 3.04
CA ASP A 492 -6.36 5.78 2.14
C ASP A 492 -5.71 4.56 1.43
N ILE A 493 -5.71 3.38 2.07
CA ILE A 493 -5.32 2.12 1.42
C ILE A 493 -6.39 1.66 0.42
N GLU A 494 -7.68 1.79 0.75
CA GLU A 494 -8.80 1.49 -0.15
C GLU A 494 -8.83 2.38 -1.39
N GLU A 495 -8.46 3.66 -1.24
CA GLU A 495 -8.31 4.59 -2.36
C GLU A 495 -7.14 4.21 -3.28
N SER A 496 -6.03 3.75 -2.69
CA SER A 496 -4.88 3.22 -3.41
C SER A 496 -4.02 2.37 -2.49
N SER A 497 -3.87 1.08 -2.83
CA SER A 497 -2.97 0.16 -2.12
C SER A 497 -1.49 0.38 -2.43
N ILE A 498 -1.18 1.32 -3.32
CA ILE A 498 0.20 1.70 -3.67
C ILE A 498 0.46 3.13 -3.20
N SER A 499 1.65 3.34 -2.62
CA SER A 499 2.23 4.66 -2.37
C SER A 499 3.46 4.87 -3.24
N ILE A 500 3.77 6.12 -3.59
CA ILE A 500 4.86 6.46 -4.52
C ILE A 500 5.79 7.48 -3.87
N TYR A 501 7.07 7.11 -3.72
CA TYR A 501 8.13 8.02 -3.30
C TYR A 501 8.65 8.81 -4.51
N GLU A 502 8.60 10.14 -4.42
CA GLU A 502 9.13 11.11 -5.41
C GLU A 502 8.72 10.88 -6.88
N ASN A 503 7.61 10.19 -7.12
CA ASN A 503 7.13 9.75 -8.46
C ASN A 503 8.00 8.69 -9.15
N GLU A 504 8.90 8.02 -8.42
CA GLU A 504 9.84 7.04 -8.99
C GLU A 504 9.65 5.64 -8.40
N LYS A 505 9.70 5.51 -7.07
CA LYS A 505 9.64 4.21 -6.40
C LYS A 505 8.25 3.96 -5.84
N GLN A 506 7.61 2.90 -6.31
CA GLN A 506 6.39 2.39 -5.71
C GLN A 506 6.68 1.54 -4.48
N ALA A 507 5.79 1.61 -3.50
CA ALA A 507 5.73 0.70 -2.36
C ALA A 507 4.28 0.24 -2.13
N LEU A 508 4.09 -1.05 -1.86
CA LEU A 508 2.81 -1.57 -1.38
C LEU A 508 2.49 -0.97 0.00
N LYS A 509 1.27 -0.48 0.18
CA LYS A 509 0.81 -0.10 1.51
C LYS A 509 0.55 -1.36 2.33
N HIS A 510 1.41 -1.56 3.30
CA HIS A 510 1.35 -2.58 4.32
C HIS A 510 1.16 -1.92 5.69
N LEU A 511 0.23 -2.44 6.49
CA LEU A 511 -0.04 -2.01 7.86
C LEU A 511 0.41 -3.10 8.85
N PHE A 512 1.08 -2.72 9.93
CA PHE A 512 1.56 -3.64 10.97
C PHE A 512 0.90 -3.28 12.29
N LEU A 513 0.01 -4.14 12.79
CA LEU A 513 -0.88 -3.85 13.91
C LEU A 513 -0.54 -4.70 15.13
N PRO A 514 -0.17 -4.10 16.27
CA PRO A 514 -0.19 -4.80 17.55
C PRO A 514 -1.60 -5.34 17.84
N ILE A 515 -1.75 -6.65 18.05
CA ILE A 515 -3.06 -7.20 18.47
C ILE A 515 -3.38 -6.83 19.94
N ARG A 516 -2.33 -6.44 20.68
CA ARG A 516 -2.35 -6.02 22.09
C ARG A 516 -1.87 -4.58 22.23
N SER A 517 -2.01 -3.98 23.41
CA SER A 517 -1.54 -2.62 23.71
C SER A 517 -0.02 -2.46 23.68
N THR A 518 0.73 -3.52 23.33
CA THR A 518 2.17 -3.50 23.05
C THR A 518 2.50 -4.41 21.87
N TRP A 519 3.66 -4.17 21.24
CA TRP A 519 4.13 -4.95 20.07
C TRP A 519 4.47 -6.42 20.35
N SER A 520 4.83 -6.79 21.58
CA SER A 520 5.49 -8.09 21.81
C SER A 520 5.25 -8.70 23.18
N SER A 521 4.46 -8.07 24.05
CA SER A 521 4.20 -8.58 25.40
C SER A 521 2.89 -9.36 25.44
N GLU A 522 2.99 -10.66 25.73
CA GLU A 522 1.86 -11.56 25.99
C GLU A 522 1.12 -11.24 27.30
N ARG A 523 1.52 -10.17 28.01
CA ARG A 523 0.90 -9.71 29.26
C ARG A 523 0.13 -8.38 29.17
N SER A 524 0.26 -7.64 28.07
CA SER A 524 -0.48 -6.40 27.85
C SER A 524 -1.97 -6.64 27.56
N ASP A 525 -2.78 -5.60 27.39
CA ASP A 525 -4.20 -5.80 27.14
C ASP A 525 -4.44 -6.21 25.68
N LEU A 526 -5.37 -7.14 25.46
CA LEU A 526 -5.84 -7.50 24.12
C LEU A 526 -6.73 -6.36 23.60
N MET A 527 -6.44 -5.83 22.41
CA MET A 527 -7.08 -4.60 21.91
C MET A 527 -8.10 -4.86 20.82
N PHE A 528 -7.93 -5.91 20.04
CA PHE A 528 -8.85 -6.26 18.96
C PHE A 528 -9.86 -7.29 19.42
N ASP A 529 -11.08 -7.20 18.88
CA ASP A 529 -12.02 -8.31 18.83
C ASP A 529 -11.99 -8.99 17.45
N ASN A 530 -12.73 -10.10 17.34
CA ASN A 530 -12.84 -10.92 16.14
C ASN A 530 -13.29 -10.10 14.90
N GLU A 531 -14.32 -9.27 15.05
CA GLU A 531 -14.95 -8.57 13.94
C GLU A 531 -14.11 -7.37 13.49
N GLN A 532 -13.52 -6.62 14.44
CA GLN A 532 -12.63 -5.51 14.12
C GLN A 532 -11.36 -6.01 13.45
N ALA A 533 -10.71 -7.05 13.98
CA ALA A 533 -9.51 -7.60 13.34
C ALA A 533 -9.79 -8.07 11.91
N TYR A 534 -10.88 -8.81 11.71
CA TYR A 534 -11.29 -9.24 10.38
C TYR A 534 -11.64 -8.07 9.46
N ARG A 535 -12.38 -7.07 9.95
CA ARG A 535 -12.75 -5.88 9.16
C ARG A 535 -11.55 -5.09 8.69
N PHE A 536 -10.58 -4.83 9.57
CA PHE A 536 -9.30 -4.21 9.18
C PHE A 536 -8.62 -5.01 8.07
N ALA A 537 -8.45 -6.31 8.30
CA ALA A 537 -7.74 -7.17 7.37
C ALA A 537 -8.44 -7.23 6.02
N LYS A 538 -9.74 -7.50 6.00
CA LYS A 538 -10.54 -7.65 4.78
C LYS A 538 -10.53 -6.39 3.93
N ARG A 539 -10.77 -5.22 4.55
CA ARG A 539 -10.75 -3.92 3.86
C ARG A 539 -9.40 -3.65 3.21
N ILE A 540 -8.31 -3.87 3.94
CA ILE A 540 -6.95 -3.69 3.43
C ILE A 540 -6.64 -4.68 2.31
N THR A 541 -6.96 -5.96 2.48
CA THR A 541 -6.62 -7.00 1.50
C THR A 541 -7.46 -6.92 0.23
N ASP A 542 -8.74 -6.56 0.33
CA ASP A 542 -9.63 -6.38 -0.83
C ASP A 542 -9.18 -5.21 -1.71
N ALA A 543 -8.63 -4.16 -1.10
CA ALA A 543 -8.01 -3.04 -1.80
C ALA A 543 -6.68 -3.40 -2.48
N GLY A 544 -6.17 -4.61 -2.23
CA GLY A 544 -4.86 -5.07 -2.68
C GLY A 544 -3.71 -4.62 -1.76
N GLY A 545 -3.98 -4.00 -0.62
CA GLY A 545 -2.98 -3.72 0.42
C GLY A 545 -2.56 -4.98 1.17
N SER A 546 -1.72 -4.83 2.20
CA SER A 546 -1.33 -5.93 3.09
C SER A 546 -1.42 -5.54 4.56
N VAL A 547 -1.67 -6.52 5.43
CA VAL A 547 -1.65 -6.32 6.88
C VAL A 547 -0.89 -7.45 7.56
N THR A 548 -0.08 -7.11 8.56
CA THR A 548 0.44 -8.06 9.54
C THR A 548 -0.16 -7.75 10.91
N PHE A 549 -0.66 -8.76 11.62
CA PHE A 549 -0.92 -8.65 13.05
C PHE A 549 0.31 -9.07 13.84
N SER A 550 0.78 -8.22 14.73
CA SER A 550 1.83 -8.52 15.70
C SER A 550 1.25 -9.29 16.88
N ASN A 551 0.83 -10.52 16.61
CA ASN A 551 0.49 -11.48 17.65
C ASN A 551 1.75 -11.88 18.46
N THR A 552 1.52 -12.36 19.68
CA THR A 552 2.56 -12.63 20.67
C THR A 552 2.82 -14.12 20.80
N THR A 553 4.05 -14.44 21.19
CA THR A 553 4.46 -15.82 21.49
C THR A 553 4.32 -16.04 22.99
N ALA A 554 3.53 -17.04 23.36
CA ALA A 554 3.26 -17.46 24.72
C ALA A 554 4.50 -18.03 25.40
N THR A 555 4.37 -18.32 26.71
CA THR A 555 5.49 -18.79 27.52
C THR A 555 5.95 -20.21 27.25
N ASP A 556 5.25 -20.95 26.40
CA ASP A 556 5.58 -22.28 25.92
C ASP A 556 6.08 -22.27 24.46
N GLY A 557 6.20 -21.09 23.83
CA GLY A 557 6.67 -20.95 22.45
C GLY A 557 5.57 -21.01 21.38
N THR A 558 4.29 -21.13 21.76
CA THR A 558 3.14 -21.13 20.85
C THR A 558 2.45 -19.76 20.78
N THR A 559 1.29 -19.65 20.12
CA THR A 559 0.51 -18.41 20.11
C THR A 559 -0.20 -18.21 21.45
N SER A 560 -0.29 -16.96 21.92
CA SER A 560 -1.08 -16.65 23.14
C SER A 560 -2.54 -17.11 23.02
N GLU A 561 -3.04 -17.82 24.05
CA GLU A 561 -4.33 -18.52 24.02
C GLU A 561 -5.53 -17.59 23.68
N ASP A 562 -5.50 -16.35 24.15
CA ASP A 562 -6.52 -15.33 23.90
C ASP A 562 -6.47 -14.76 22.47
N GLU A 563 -5.31 -14.78 21.83
CA GLU A 563 -5.12 -14.37 20.44
C GLU A 563 -5.52 -15.46 19.44
N VAL A 564 -5.43 -16.74 19.83
CA VAL A 564 -5.84 -17.90 19.01
C VAL A 564 -7.30 -17.76 18.55
N GLU A 565 -8.19 -17.25 19.40
CA GLU A 565 -9.60 -17.04 19.05
C GLU A 565 -9.75 -16.10 17.85
N ILE A 566 -9.05 -14.95 17.89
CA ILE A 566 -9.11 -13.93 16.84
C ILE A 566 -8.49 -14.45 15.54
N LEU A 567 -7.31 -15.06 15.60
CA LEU A 567 -6.63 -15.58 14.41
C LEU A 567 -7.42 -16.72 13.75
N THR A 568 -8.03 -17.59 14.57
CA THR A 568 -8.91 -18.66 14.08
C THR A 568 -10.16 -18.07 13.41
N PHE A 569 -10.77 -17.05 14.02
CA PHE A 569 -11.92 -16.39 13.43
C PHE A 569 -11.57 -15.75 12.08
N MET A 570 -10.47 -15.01 12.01
CA MET A 570 -9.98 -14.40 10.78
C MET A 570 -9.78 -15.43 9.68
N ASP A 571 -9.06 -16.53 9.98
CA ASP A 571 -8.83 -17.59 9.00
C ASP A 571 -10.14 -18.19 8.47
N GLN A 572 -11.08 -18.48 9.36
CA GLN A 572 -12.39 -19.00 8.99
C GLN A 572 -13.18 -18.04 8.08
N GLN A 573 -13.17 -16.74 8.39
CA GLN A 573 -13.85 -15.74 7.57
C GLN A 573 -13.16 -15.54 6.20
N PHE A 574 -11.82 -15.56 6.14
CA PHE A 574 -11.09 -15.53 4.88
C PHE A 574 -11.33 -16.78 4.03
N ALA A 575 -11.41 -17.96 4.65
CA ALA A 575 -11.64 -19.22 3.94
C ALA A 575 -13.00 -19.26 3.20
N ILE A 576 -14.00 -18.57 3.75
CA ILE A 576 -15.32 -18.43 3.11
C ILE A 576 -15.49 -17.10 2.35
N ASN A 577 -14.47 -16.23 2.37
CA ASN A 577 -14.50 -14.87 1.83
C ASN A 577 -15.74 -14.08 2.30
N ALA A 578 -15.97 -14.04 3.62
CA ALA A 578 -17.10 -13.34 4.21
C ALA A 578 -17.02 -11.83 3.97
N ASP A 579 -18.16 -11.16 3.94
CA ASP A 579 -18.18 -9.69 3.99
C ASP A 579 -17.78 -9.22 5.39
N ALA A 580 -16.97 -8.18 5.47
CA ALA A 580 -16.65 -7.53 6.74
C ALA A 580 -17.88 -6.82 7.32
N THR A 581 -17.95 -6.69 8.65
CA THR A 581 -18.95 -5.82 9.27
C THR A 581 -18.77 -4.37 8.83
N VAL A 582 -19.86 -3.60 8.85
CA VAL A 582 -19.80 -2.18 8.55
C VAL A 582 -19.16 -1.46 9.74
N TYR A 583 -18.16 -0.64 9.48
CA TYR A 583 -17.58 0.22 10.50
C TYR A 583 -18.58 1.31 10.93
N GLU A 584 -18.70 1.50 12.24
CA GLU A 584 -19.42 2.60 12.85
C GLU A 584 -18.47 3.27 13.84
N ARG A 585 -18.38 4.60 13.78
CA ARG A 585 -17.54 5.36 14.71
C ARG A 585 -18.03 5.12 16.15
N PRO A 586 -17.15 4.79 17.10
CA PRO A 586 -17.54 4.61 18.49
C PRO A 586 -18.25 5.85 19.04
N GLU A 587 -19.26 5.64 19.88
CA GLU A 587 -19.92 6.75 20.55
C GLU A 587 -18.90 7.48 21.44
N GLY A 588 -18.87 8.82 21.34
CA GLY A 588 -17.93 9.65 22.11
C GLY A 588 -16.53 9.79 21.49
N ALA A 589 -16.27 9.19 20.33
CA ALA A 589 -15.00 9.33 19.62
C ALA A 589 -14.99 10.55 18.68
N PHE A 590 -13.98 11.42 18.79
CA PHE A 590 -13.90 12.69 18.05
C PHE A 590 -12.48 13.06 17.64
N LEU A 591 -12.37 13.84 16.56
CA LEU A 591 -11.15 14.58 16.25
C LEU A 591 -11.08 15.89 17.03
N VAL A 592 -9.86 16.38 17.21
CA VAL A 592 -9.63 17.72 17.76
C VAL A 592 -10.28 18.76 16.86
N GLY A 593 -11.16 19.58 17.44
CA GLY A 593 -11.88 20.64 16.72
C GLY A 593 -13.08 20.16 15.91
N GLU A 594 -13.47 18.88 16.02
CA GLU A 594 -14.70 18.39 15.41
C GLU A 594 -15.93 18.96 16.12
N GLU A 595 -16.68 19.83 15.43
CA GLU A 595 -17.91 20.40 15.98
C GLU A 595 -19.05 19.38 15.96
N VAL A 596 -19.49 18.95 17.15
CA VAL A 596 -20.73 18.19 17.31
C VAL A 596 -21.87 19.06 17.83
N LEU A 597 -23.06 18.88 17.24
CA LEU A 597 -24.25 19.68 17.57
C LEU A 597 -24.90 19.34 18.94
N SER A 598 -24.34 18.37 19.70
CA SER A 598 -24.51 18.10 21.16
C SER A 598 -24.28 16.61 21.46
N THR A 599 -23.51 16.28 22.51
CA THR A 599 -23.39 14.91 23.09
C THR A 599 -24.35 14.65 24.25
N ALA A 600 -25.22 15.60 24.60
CA ALA A 600 -26.20 15.38 25.65
C ALA A 600 -27.18 14.28 25.23
N THR A 601 -27.11 13.13 25.92
CA THR A 601 -28.15 12.11 25.94
C THR A 601 -29.41 12.78 26.51
N ASN A 602 -30.23 13.37 25.63
CA ASN A 602 -31.60 13.71 25.99
C ASN A 602 -32.33 12.37 26.09
N VAL A 603 -32.29 11.79 27.29
CA VAL A 603 -33.19 10.71 27.68
C VAL A 603 -34.58 11.17 27.27
N LEU A 604 -35.16 10.49 26.28
CA LEU A 604 -36.53 10.69 25.85
C LEU A 604 -37.43 10.20 27.00
N GLU A 605 -37.54 11.01 28.06
CA GLU A 605 -38.69 10.91 28.94
C GLU A 605 -39.93 11.20 28.11
N ASP A 606 -40.93 10.32 28.23
CA ASP A 606 -42.19 10.32 27.51
C ASP A 606 -42.79 11.75 27.45
N PHE A 607 -42.61 12.43 26.31
CA PHE A 607 -42.98 13.84 26.17
C PHE A 607 -44.49 14.03 26.28
N SER A 608 -44.94 14.91 27.18
CA SER A 608 -46.37 15.24 27.34
C SER A 608 -46.89 16.13 26.20
N LEU A 609 -45.99 16.84 25.50
CA LEU A 609 -46.34 17.73 24.40
C LEU A 609 -46.42 16.98 23.06
N LYS A 610 -47.57 17.08 22.40
CA LYS A 610 -47.79 16.49 21.07
C LYS A 610 -48.16 17.58 20.09
N VAL A 611 -47.73 17.38 18.85
CA VAL A 611 -48.10 18.21 17.70
C VAL A 611 -49.20 17.51 16.90
N PHE A 612 -50.30 18.20 16.60
CA PHE A 612 -51.39 17.65 15.81
C PHE A 612 -52.05 18.69 14.89
N PRO A 613 -52.42 18.32 13.64
CA PRO A 613 -52.02 17.08 12.99
C PRO A 613 -50.50 17.05 12.73
N ASN A 614 -49.92 15.85 12.69
CA ASN A 614 -48.54 15.62 12.27
C ASN A 614 -48.51 14.25 11.58
N PRO A 615 -48.48 14.17 10.25
CA PRO A 615 -48.13 15.25 9.30
C PRO A 615 -49.15 16.39 9.21
N VAL A 616 -48.68 17.61 8.93
CA VAL A 616 -49.47 18.85 8.84
C VAL A 616 -49.46 19.40 7.42
N LYS A 617 -50.62 19.87 6.93
CA LYS A 617 -50.72 20.65 5.69
C LYS A 617 -50.44 22.11 5.94
N ASP A 618 -51.36 22.86 6.53
CA ASP A 618 -51.17 24.32 6.64
C ASP A 618 -51.10 24.78 8.10
N VAL A 619 -51.77 24.08 9.00
CA VAL A 619 -51.98 24.54 10.37
C VAL A 619 -51.82 23.40 11.36
N PHE A 620 -51.03 23.59 12.42
CA PHE A 620 -50.90 22.64 13.53
C PHE A 620 -51.20 23.29 14.89
N SER A 621 -51.41 22.45 15.89
CA SER A 621 -51.57 22.81 17.29
C SER A 621 -50.69 21.93 18.18
N LEU A 622 -50.38 22.45 19.37
CA LEU A 622 -49.69 21.77 20.45
C LEU A 622 -50.70 21.37 21.54
N THR A 623 -50.44 20.28 22.28
CA THR A 623 -51.35 19.80 23.34
C THR A 623 -51.33 20.65 24.61
N GLU A 624 -50.36 21.55 24.77
CA GLU A 624 -50.22 22.40 25.96
C GLU A 624 -49.84 23.84 25.59
N GLU A 625 -50.10 24.79 26.50
CA GLU A 625 -49.72 26.19 26.35
C GLU A 625 -48.20 26.40 26.39
N VAL A 626 -47.69 27.22 25.47
CA VAL A 626 -46.25 27.52 25.35
C VAL A 626 -46.01 29.03 25.20
N VAL A 627 -44.81 29.48 25.55
CA VAL A 627 -44.41 30.90 25.41
C VAL A 627 -44.03 31.20 23.97
N SER A 628 -43.31 30.30 23.32
CA SER A 628 -42.92 30.46 21.91
C SER A 628 -42.50 29.13 21.31
N GLY A 629 -42.40 29.11 19.99
CA GLY A 629 -41.73 28.02 19.29
C GLY A 629 -41.06 28.48 18.00
N ILE A 630 -40.02 27.75 17.62
CA ILE A 630 -39.16 28.03 16.47
C ILE A 630 -39.06 26.75 15.64
N LEU A 631 -39.32 26.85 14.34
CA LEU A 631 -39.09 25.77 13.39
C LEU A 631 -37.74 25.96 12.69
N TYR A 632 -36.93 24.91 12.70
CA TYR A 632 -35.68 24.82 11.96
C TYR A 632 -35.84 23.82 10.81
N ASN A 633 -35.30 24.15 9.64
CA ASN A 633 -35.19 23.18 8.56
C ASN A 633 -34.05 22.18 8.84
N THR A 634 -33.89 21.18 7.96
CA THR A 634 -32.86 20.14 8.09
C THR A 634 -31.42 20.67 8.01
N PHE A 635 -31.22 21.92 7.57
CA PHE A 635 -29.92 22.59 7.56
C PHE A 635 -29.68 23.43 8.83
N GLY A 636 -30.56 23.34 9.84
CA GLY A 636 -30.46 24.12 11.08
C GLY A 636 -30.87 25.58 10.94
N ALA A 637 -31.38 26.01 9.78
CA ALA A 637 -31.81 27.39 9.57
C ALA A 637 -33.23 27.63 10.10
N LYS A 638 -33.37 28.68 10.91
CA LYS A 638 -34.67 29.15 11.42
C LYS A 638 -35.58 29.52 10.24
N SER A 639 -36.69 28.81 10.13
CA SER A 639 -37.65 28.92 9.03
C SER A 639 -38.95 29.62 9.46
N TYR A 640 -39.35 29.49 10.73
CA TYR A 640 -40.56 30.11 11.26
C TYR A 640 -40.47 30.28 12.78
N GLU A 641 -41.20 31.25 13.34
CA GLU A 641 -41.30 31.49 14.79
C GLU A 641 -42.70 32.00 15.15
N PHE A 642 -43.23 31.51 16.27
CA PHE A 642 -44.49 31.97 16.85
C PHE A 642 -44.31 32.27 18.34
N ASN A 643 -45.14 33.17 18.87
CA ASN A 643 -45.09 33.63 20.25
C ASN A 643 -46.49 33.63 20.87
N ASN A 644 -46.60 33.13 22.10
CA ASN A 644 -47.82 33.02 22.90
C ASN A 644 -49.01 32.40 22.15
N GLN A 645 -48.71 31.43 21.28
CA GLN A 645 -49.67 30.72 20.47
C GLN A 645 -49.34 29.24 20.51
N TYR A 646 -50.33 28.40 20.80
CA TYR A 646 -50.18 26.95 20.84
C TYR A 646 -51.25 26.24 20.02
N GLU A 647 -52.31 26.94 19.61
CA GLU A 647 -53.33 26.44 18.69
C GLU A 647 -53.30 27.21 17.36
N ASN A 648 -53.69 26.53 16.28
CA ASN A 648 -53.88 27.12 14.96
C ASN A 648 -52.65 27.85 14.41
N ILE A 649 -51.45 27.29 14.60
CA ILE A 649 -50.19 27.84 14.11
C ILE A 649 -50.09 27.60 12.61
N ASP A 650 -50.13 28.67 11.82
CA ASP A 650 -50.15 28.65 10.35
C ASP A 650 -48.73 28.66 9.76
N ILE A 651 -48.40 27.57 9.07
CA ILE A 651 -47.14 27.31 8.38
C ILE A 651 -47.34 27.09 6.87
N SER A 652 -48.44 27.55 6.30
CA SER A 652 -48.75 27.45 4.86
C SER A 652 -47.66 28.03 3.95
N ASN A 653 -46.85 28.97 4.47
CA ASN A 653 -45.73 29.58 3.75
C ASN A 653 -44.45 28.73 3.74
N LEU A 654 -44.40 27.62 4.49
CA LEU A 654 -43.26 26.70 4.49
C LEU A 654 -43.38 25.67 3.37
N SER A 655 -42.23 25.31 2.78
CA SER A 655 -42.17 24.21 1.81
C SER A 655 -42.44 22.87 2.49
N SER A 656 -42.90 21.88 1.73
CA SER A 656 -43.03 20.51 2.24
C SER A 656 -41.67 19.95 2.66
N GLY A 657 -41.65 19.20 3.77
CA GLY A 657 -40.41 18.70 4.33
C GLY A 657 -40.44 18.44 5.83
N LEU A 658 -39.29 18.03 6.34
CA LEU A 658 -39.05 17.77 7.75
C LEU A 658 -38.55 19.03 8.46
N TYR A 659 -39.16 19.36 9.59
CA TYR A 659 -38.75 20.46 10.46
C TYR A 659 -38.54 19.98 11.90
N LEU A 660 -37.60 20.61 12.59
CA LEU A 660 -37.40 20.48 14.03
C LEU A 660 -38.07 21.67 14.73
N LEU A 661 -39.07 21.39 15.54
CA LEU A 661 -39.77 22.38 16.35
C LEU A 661 -39.13 22.46 17.73
N GLN A 662 -38.52 23.60 18.06
CA GLN A 662 -38.16 23.93 19.45
C GLN A 662 -39.29 24.72 20.08
N VAL A 663 -39.71 24.33 21.28
CA VAL A 663 -40.76 24.98 22.07
C VAL A 663 -40.16 25.48 23.39
N ASN A 664 -40.57 26.68 23.83
CA ASN A 664 -40.18 27.24 25.12
C ASN A 664 -41.40 27.39 26.04
N TYR A 665 -41.29 26.92 27.27
CA TYR A 665 -42.33 26.96 28.30
C TYR A 665 -42.21 28.19 29.23
N LYS A 666 -43.28 28.49 29.97
CA LYS A 666 -43.33 29.60 30.94
C LYS A 666 -42.36 29.44 32.11
N ASP A 667 -42.01 28.20 32.46
CA ASP A 667 -41.08 27.85 33.53
C ASP A 667 -39.60 27.85 33.08
N GLY A 668 -39.34 28.19 31.81
CA GLY A 668 -38.00 28.21 31.21
C GLY A 668 -37.55 26.88 30.62
N ARG A 669 -38.35 25.80 30.71
CA ARG A 669 -38.07 24.53 30.03
C ARG A 669 -38.13 24.69 28.51
N LYS A 670 -37.33 23.87 27.82
CA LYS A 670 -37.31 23.77 26.36
C LYS A 670 -37.55 22.33 25.94
N GLU A 671 -38.27 22.14 24.84
CA GLU A 671 -38.55 20.83 24.28
C GLU A 671 -38.43 20.85 22.77
N HIS A 672 -38.00 19.74 22.17
CA HIS A 672 -37.80 19.61 20.74
C HIS A 672 -38.65 18.47 20.16
N LEU A 673 -39.41 18.78 19.11
CA LEU A 673 -40.38 17.89 18.49
C LEU A 673 -40.18 17.83 16.98
N LYS A 674 -40.48 16.67 16.39
CA LYS A 674 -40.50 16.48 14.94
C LYS A 674 -41.79 17.00 14.34
N LEU A 675 -41.73 17.82 13.29
CA LEU A 675 -42.89 18.25 12.50
C LEU A 675 -42.70 17.87 11.03
N LEU A 676 -43.65 17.13 10.45
CA LEU A 676 -43.67 16.80 9.02
C LEU A 676 -44.70 17.67 8.29
N LYS A 677 -44.23 18.52 7.36
CA LYS A 677 -45.06 19.37 6.50
C LYS A 677 -45.31 18.67 5.16
N GLU A 678 -46.57 18.50 4.79
CA GLU A 678 -47.02 17.96 3.49
C GLU A 678 -47.18 19.02 2.41
#